data_AF-A0A3N7GUP2-F1
#
_entry.id   AF-A0A3N7GUP2-F1
#
_cell.length_a   1.000
_cell.length_b   1.000
_cell.length_c   1.000
_cell.angle_alpha   90.00
_cell.angle_beta   90.00
_cell.angle_gamma   90.00
#
_symmetry.space_group_name_H-M   'P 1'
#
loop_
_entity.id
_entity.type
_entity.pdbx_description
1 polymer ?
#
loop_
_entity_poly.entity_id
_entity_poly.type
_entity_poly.pdbx_seq_one_letter_code
_entity_poly.pdbx_strand_id
1 'polypeptide(L)'
;MQHARLFGLIGRNISYSFSKKYFEEKFRNLKLENHFYELFDSDDADTVTEVLKIPNLRGVNVTIPYKETIIPLLDNLSEEARAIGAVNTILIHDNGKRTGYNTDAYGFEKTLNIHRKSWHKSALILGDGGAAKAVKYVLDQCGIAHKSVSRRSDINFDNLTPELASEHLLIVQCTPVGTFPSVEEYLPFPFDALTEKHLVIDLIYNPEYTSFLKNAAAKGAKTVNGYYMLEQQAEKAWEIWTLGEKNNNFNAEQKARLQTSGPEALNTTAMTPEMDNPEMNAAPQQPEENRIPATVDPTEEQTAENTAGPSEAAESEMETNQYLTMSLEELVREGENTISNDDIAGQQKKFGEIRDAFNRLVAEDQKARQEAHEAQGTTDGEFIYINPFAERFNEVNMLFKEKQTAYHRDLEQQQAVNKQQRQEIIDRLKNLYTNTEPGTNLFREIREIKEQWSKAGQVSKAEFKNLNNDYFHHLTGFYQMLDLNKEYREQEYAHNLEKRRHIIARAQELVAEPNVQKALNELQYLHKLWKEEAEPVAEDVRESTWEEFREISGQIHARKGELMEQQEKEQLENLTRKNEIIAELQQMATAGDKQNHNYWQSSIKKADALRQEFINLGSVPRKLSNQNWTEFKEALRNFNTAKNNYYKDLKNDQQQNLDRKLALIQTAKYNQDSEDWTTAVSLFKNLQEEWKKIGHVPRAQADRVWDEFRGACNHFFENYRKKNATGNDDWAMNFKKKSALLEELKQTADTDADNLMRIRNEWNATGKVPRDKMNINSEFNRLLRSKTKQHGGDFATRDNRQGENRIPDRARKLRTQVADLEAAIAKLENNLSFFSNPSRENPLLADTYRLIDDRREKLEQSKAELHQLIVDERPKSADNDAGTTDNSNNNQ
;
A
#
# COMPACT_ATOMS: atom_id res chain seq x y z
N MET A 1 43.04 1.25 1.83
CA MET A 1 41.98 0.29 1.48
C MET A 1 40.75 0.67 2.28
N GLN A 2 39.59 0.90 1.65
CA GLN A 2 38.36 1.18 2.39
C GLN A 2 37.97 -0.09 3.16
N HIS A 3 37.83 0.01 4.48
CA HIS A 3 37.35 -1.10 5.30
C HIS A 3 35.93 -1.49 4.87
N ALA A 4 35.60 -2.78 4.96
CA ALA A 4 34.25 -3.27 4.78
C ALA A 4 33.31 -2.56 5.76
N ARG A 5 32.10 -2.22 5.32
CA ARG A 5 31.08 -1.52 6.12
C ARG A 5 29.82 -2.37 6.16
N LEU A 6 29.45 -2.77 7.37
CA LEU A 6 28.30 -3.61 7.59
C LEU A 6 27.10 -2.77 8.04
N PHE A 7 25.96 -3.05 7.43
CA PHE A 7 24.65 -2.57 7.82
C PHE A 7 23.73 -3.78 8.09
N GLY A 8 22.57 -3.55 8.66
CA GLY A 8 21.61 -4.65 8.77
C GLY A 8 20.27 -4.29 9.37
N LEU A 9 19.49 -5.33 9.67
CA LEU A 9 18.18 -5.25 10.32
C LEU A 9 18.13 -6.23 11.50
N ILE A 10 17.76 -5.72 12.68
CA ILE A 10 17.51 -6.53 13.88
C ILE A 10 16.00 -6.71 14.05
N GLY A 11 15.57 -7.94 14.27
CA GLY A 11 14.16 -8.28 14.48
C GLY A 11 13.97 -9.76 14.80
N ARG A 12 12.70 -10.17 14.90
CA ARG A 12 12.32 -11.56 15.13
C ARG A 12 11.45 -12.07 13.98
N ASN A 13 11.77 -13.25 13.45
CA ASN A 13 11.14 -13.84 12.27
C ASN A 13 11.18 -12.89 11.06
N ILE A 14 12.37 -12.44 10.68
CA ILE A 14 12.56 -11.37 9.66
C ILE A 14 13.22 -11.87 8.37
N SER A 15 13.35 -13.18 8.18
CA SER A 15 13.94 -13.79 6.97
C SER A 15 13.28 -13.31 5.66
N TYR A 16 12.00 -12.92 5.70
CA TYR A 16 11.25 -12.40 4.56
C TYR A 16 11.43 -10.88 4.31
N SER A 17 12.24 -10.19 5.10
CA SER A 17 12.30 -8.72 5.10
C SER A 17 12.75 -8.13 3.76
N PHE A 18 11.98 -7.15 3.26
CA PHE A 18 12.30 -6.33 2.09
C PHE A 18 13.66 -5.60 2.21
N SER A 19 14.08 -5.24 3.42
CA SER A 19 15.21 -4.32 3.64
C SER A 19 16.52 -4.85 3.04
N LYS A 20 16.82 -6.15 3.16
CA LYS A 20 18.09 -6.70 2.67
C LYS A 20 18.22 -6.52 1.15
N LYS A 21 17.24 -6.99 0.39
CA LYS A 21 17.22 -6.85 -1.07
C LYS A 21 17.30 -5.39 -1.51
N TYR A 22 16.53 -4.51 -0.85
CA TYR A 22 16.52 -3.08 -1.17
C TYR A 22 17.91 -2.43 -0.99
N PHE A 23 18.59 -2.66 0.14
CA PHE A 23 19.90 -2.09 0.40
C PHE A 23 21.00 -2.73 -0.47
N GLU A 24 20.95 -4.03 -0.75
CA GLU A 24 21.86 -4.68 -1.69
C GLU A 24 21.76 -4.10 -3.10
N GLU A 25 20.55 -3.90 -3.62
CA GLU A 25 20.31 -3.24 -4.91
C GLU A 25 20.80 -1.79 -4.87
N LYS A 26 20.55 -1.08 -3.77
CA LYS A 26 21.02 0.29 -3.60
C LYS A 26 22.54 0.41 -3.60
N PHE A 27 23.24 -0.45 -2.87
CA PHE A 27 24.72 -0.46 -2.83
C PHE A 27 25.29 -0.79 -4.21
N ARG A 28 24.68 -1.73 -4.93
CA ARG A 28 25.04 -2.06 -6.32
C ARG A 28 24.86 -0.86 -7.25
N ASN A 29 23.72 -0.18 -7.17
CA ASN A 29 23.41 0.99 -8.01
C ASN A 29 24.34 2.18 -7.72
N LEU A 30 24.76 2.35 -6.46
CA LEU A 30 25.71 3.37 -6.03
C LEU A 30 27.18 2.95 -6.21
N LYS A 31 27.46 1.74 -6.70
CA LYS A 31 28.81 1.17 -6.87
C LYS A 31 29.62 1.13 -5.57
N LEU A 32 28.96 0.77 -4.47
CA LEU A 32 29.55 0.67 -3.14
C LEU A 32 29.94 -0.79 -2.83
N GLU A 33 31.06 -1.24 -3.38
CA GLU A 33 31.51 -2.65 -3.34
C GLU A 33 31.90 -3.14 -1.93
N ASN A 34 32.15 -2.22 -1.00
CA ASN A 34 32.52 -2.52 0.39
C ASN A 34 31.37 -2.37 1.38
N HIS A 35 30.12 -2.20 0.93
CA HIS A 35 28.94 -2.06 1.78
C HIS A 35 28.09 -3.33 1.75
N PHE A 36 27.74 -3.85 2.92
CA PHE A 36 26.98 -5.10 3.08
C PHE A 36 25.76 -4.87 3.97
N TYR A 37 24.68 -5.62 3.74
CA TYR A 37 23.46 -5.54 4.55
C TYR A 37 23.04 -6.94 5.00
N GLU A 38 22.97 -7.17 6.32
CA GLU A 38 22.61 -8.47 6.89
C GLU A 38 21.33 -8.45 7.73
N LEU A 39 20.66 -9.60 7.81
CA LEU A 39 19.52 -9.79 8.68
C LEU A 39 19.99 -10.48 9.96
N PHE A 40 19.74 -9.84 11.10
CA PHE A 40 20.01 -10.37 12.42
C PHE A 40 18.68 -10.80 13.04
N ASP A 41 18.25 -12.00 12.67
CA ASP A 41 17.05 -12.64 13.21
C ASP A 41 17.38 -13.22 14.58
N SER A 42 16.79 -12.67 15.64
CA SER A 42 16.99 -13.17 17.00
C SER A 42 15.67 -13.24 17.77
N ASP A 43 15.52 -14.33 18.51
CA ASP A 43 14.45 -14.57 19.47
C ASP A 43 14.70 -13.95 20.85
N ASP A 44 15.91 -13.44 21.13
CA ASP A 44 16.31 -12.98 22.46
C ASP A 44 16.99 -11.60 22.49
N ALA A 45 16.76 -10.87 23.59
CA ALA A 45 17.27 -9.52 23.80
C ALA A 45 18.80 -9.47 23.96
N ASP A 46 19.43 -10.54 24.47
CA ASP A 46 20.88 -10.59 24.65
C ASP A 46 21.63 -10.58 23.31
N THR A 47 21.05 -11.19 22.27
CA THR A 47 21.64 -11.20 20.92
C THR A 47 21.65 -9.81 20.29
N VAL A 48 20.70 -8.95 20.64
CA VAL A 48 20.65 -7.55 20.15
C VAL A 48 21.89 -6.78 20.62
N THR A 49 22.34 -7.04 21.85
CA THR A 49 23.55 -6.42 22.40
C THR A 49 24.81 -6.89 21.68
N GLU A 50 24.87 -8.17 21.31
CA GLU A 50 25.99 -8.74 20.54
C GLU A 50 26.07 -8.20 19.12
N VAL A 51 24.93 -8.04 18.44
CA VAL A 51 24.89 -7.42 17.10
C VAL A 51 25.51 -6.01 17.13
N LEU A 52 25.19 -5.21 18.14
CA LEU A 52 25.72 -3.85 18.29
C LEU A 52 27.23 -3.80 18.62
N LYS A 53 27.88 -4.94 18.89
CA LYS A 53 29.34 -5.06 19.09
C LYS A 53 30.08 -5.55 17.84
N ILE A 54 29.38 -5.93 16.78
CA ILE A 54 30.02 -6.48 15.56
C ILE A 54 31.02 -5.47 15.00
N PRO A 55 32.28 -5.89 14.75
CA PRO A 55 33.27 -5.02 14.14
C PRO A 55 32.80 -4.56 12.77
N ASN A 56 33.05 -3.30 12.44
CA ASN A 56 32.66 -2.66 11.18
C ASN A 56 31.16 -2.42 10.95
N LEU A 57 30.28 -2.70 11.93
CA LEU A 57 28.89 -2.26 11.88
C LEU A 57 28.83 -0.72 11.90
N ARG A 58 28.10 -0.12 10.96
CA ARG A 58 27.96 1.34 10.80
C ARG A 58 26.54 1.85 10.95
N GLY A 59 25.55 1.02 10.67
CA GLY A 59 24.16 1.36 10.88
C GLY A 59 23.28 0.13 10.89
N VAL A 60 22.21 0.16 11.66
CA VAL A 60 21.30 -0.97 11.76
C VAL A 60 19.87 -0.50 11.91
N ASN A 61 18.95 -1.08 11.15
CA ASN A 61 17.53 -0.91 11.35
C ASN A 61 17.04 -1.84 12.46
N VAL A 62 15.95 -1.45 13.11
CA VAL A 62 15.34 -2.22 14.19
C VAL A 62 13.86 -2.39 13.87
N THR A 63 13.36 -3.62 13.91
CA THR A 63 11.94 -3.92 13.73
C THR A 63 11.35 -4.64 14.93
N ILE A 64 10.11 -5.11 14.80
CA ILE A 64 9.37 -5.83 15.85
C ILE A 64 10.22 -7.01 16.36
N PRO A 65 10.25 -7.25 17.69
CA PRO A 65 9.60 -6.49 18.77
C PRO A 65 10.47 -5.39 19.40
N TYR A 66 11.67 -5.12 18.88
CA TYR A 66 12.74 -4.45 19.61
C TYR A 66 12.75 -2.92 19.56
N LYS A 67 11.84 -2.28 18.81
CA LYS A 67 11.86 -0.81 18.59
C LYS A 67 11.81 0.02 19.89
N GLU A 68 11.24 -0.52 20.96
CA GLU A 68 11.18 0.15 22.27
C GLU A 68 12.29 -0.34 23.20
N THR A 69 12.52 -1.65 23.23
CA THR A 69 13.50 -2.29 24.13
C THR A 69 14.95 -1.97 23.76
N ILE A 70 15.20 -1.47 22.55
CA ILE A 70 16.54 -1.05 22.11
C ILE A 70 16.97 0.28 22.72
N ILE A 71 16.04 1.14 23.15
CA ILE A 71 16.33 2.51 23.63
C ILE A 71 17.36 2.54 24.77
N PRO A 72 17.27 1.69 25.82
CA PRO A 72 18.25 1.68 26.90
C PRO A 72 19.68 1.32 26.46
N LEU A 73 19.86 0.75 25.27
CA LEU A 73 21.17 0.32 24.74
C LEU A 73 21.86 1.40 23.89
N LEU A 74 21.26 2.60 23.77
CA LEU A 74 21.72 3.70 22.93
C LEU A 74 22.22 4.87 23.76
N ASP A 75 23.27 5.53 23.28
CA ASP A 75 23.86 6.69 23.97
C ASP A 75 23.05 7.97 23.75
N ASN A 76 22.47 8.12 22.55
CA ASN A 76 21.73 9.30 22.15
C ASN A 76 20.48 8.94 21.36
N LEU A 77 19.50 9.83 21.37
CA LEU A 77 18.28 9.75 20.55
C LEU A 77 18.07 11.07 19.82
N SER A 78 17.56 10.98 18.59
CA SER A 78 17.01 12.14 17.89
C SER A 78 15.80 12.69 18.63
N GLU A 79 15.43 13.94 18.36
CA GLU A 79 14.28 14.59 19.00
C GLU A 79 12.98 13.83 18.72
N GLU A 80 12.80 13.39 17.47
CA GLU A 80 11.65 12.61 17.03
C GLU A 80 11.62 11.23 17.71
N ALA A 81 12.75 10.51 17.75
CA ALA A 81 12.83 9.21 18.39
C ALA A 81 12.53 9.28 19.90
N ARG A 82 13.00 10.36 20.57
CA ARG A 82 12.70 10.63 21.98
C ARG A 82 11.22 10.93 22.20
N ALA A 83 10.60 11.74 21.34
CA ALA A 83 9.18 12.08 21.43
C ALA A 83 8.27 10.88 21.15
N ILE A 84 8.62 10.05 20.16
CA ILE A 84 7.87 8.85 19.79
C ILE A 84 8.02 7.73 20.83
N GLY A 85 9.19 7.64 21.47
CA GLY A 85 9.52 6.54 22.38
C GLY A 85 9.72 5.20 21.65
N ALA A 86 10.18 5.23 20.40
CA ALA A 86 10.54 4.05 19.61
C ALA A 86 11.65 4.39 18.59
N VAL A 87 12.58 3.47 18.36
CA VAL A 87 13.72 3.59 17.44
C VAL A 87 13.64 2.49 16.39
N ASN A 88 13.74 2.85 15.11
CA ASN A 88 13.79 1.90 13.99
C ASN A 88 15.11 1.96 13.19
N THR A 89 15.98 2.93 13.51
CA THR A 89 17.23 3.18 12.79
C THR A 89 18.29 3.62 13.79
N ILE A 90 19.46 2.99 13.75
CA ILE A 90 20.60 3.30 14.61
C ILE A 90 21.79 3.66 13.73
N LEU A 91 22.48 4.73 14.10
CA LEU A 91 23.78 5.12 13.57
C LEU A 91 24.86 4.75 14.59
N ILE A 92 25.90 4.05 14.14
CA ILE A 92 27.08 3.74 14.95
C ILE A 92 28.22 4.64 14.49
N HIS A 93 28.66 5.52 15.39
CA HIS A 93 29.75 6.45 15.15
C HIS A 93 31.11 5.75 15.24
N ASP A 94 32.14 6.31 14.61
CA ASP A 94 33.50 5.73 14.63
C ASP A 94 34.11 5.68 16.04
N ASN A 95 33.60 6.49 16.98
CA ASN A 95 33.96 6.45 18.40
C ASN A 95 33.18 5.39 19.21
N GLY A 96 32.36 4.57 18.56
CA GLY A 96 31.54 3.53 19.16
C GLY A 96 30.20 4.01 19.74
N LYS A 97 29.93 5.32 19.77
CA LYS A 97 28.64 5.84 20.25
C LYS A 97 27.51 5.44 19.30
N ARG A 98 26.32 5.25 19.85
CA ARG A 98 25.11 4.79 19.16
C ARG A 98 24.03 5.84 19.27
N THR A 99 23.49 6.29 18.13
CA THR A 99 22.40 7.25 18.09
C THR A 99 21.17 6.64 17.44
N GLY A 100 20.05 6.64 18.15
CA GLY A 100 18.76 6.15 17.68
C GLY A 100 17.92 7.21 16.99
N TYR A 101 17.27 6.80 15.90
CA TYR A 101 16.39 7.61 15.06
C TYR A 101 15.09 6.84 14.79
N ASN A 102 14.05 7.57 14.40
CA ASN A 102 12.79 7.00 13.93
C ASN A 102 12.48 7.51 12.52
N THR A 103 12.81 6.71 11.51
CA THR A 103 12.57 7.02 10.10
C THR A 103 11.18 6.59 9.64
N ASP A 104 10.44 5.79 10.42
CA ASP A 104 9.04 5.45 10.13
C ASP A 104 8.18 6.72 10.13
N ALA A 105 8.42 7.64 11.07
CA ALA A 105 7.72 8.94 11.11
C ALA A 105 7.93 9.72 9.80
N TYR A 106 9.17 9.77 9.30
CA TYR A 106 9.47 10.42 8.02
C TYR A 106 8.77 9.71 6.85
N GLY A 107 8.82 8.39 6.78
CA GLY A 107 8.16 7.61 5.72
C GLY A 107 6.64 7.79 5.71
N PHE A 108 6.02 7.79 6.90
CA PHE A 108 4.59 8.02 7.04
C PHE A 108 4.21 9.47 6.68
N GLU A 109 4.98 10.47 7.11
CA GLU A 109 4.75 11.87 6.75
C GLU A 109 4.76 12.07 5.23
N LYS A 110 5.73 11.49 4.52
CA LYS A 110 5.80 11.54 3.05
C LYS A 110 4.57 10.92 2.41
N THR A 111 4.18 9.73 2.88
CA THR A 111 2.98 9.03 2.40
C THR A 111 1.72 9.85 2.63
N LEU A 112 1.53 10.33 3.86
CA LEU A 112 0.38 11.13 4.24
C LEU A 112 0.27 12.40 3.39
N ASN A 113 1.37 13.12 3.18
CA ASN A 113 1.38 14.38 2.43
C ASN A 113 0.99 14.24 0.95
N ILE A 114 1.26 13.10 0.31
CA ILE A 114 0.87 12.84 -1.08
C ILE A 114 -0.65 12.69 -1.20
N HIS A 115 -1.27 12.05 -0.21
CA HIS A 115 -2.65 11.60 -0.32
C HIS A 115 -3.66 12.44 0.45
N ARG A 116 -3.24 13.10 1.54
CA ARG A 116 -4.15 13.86 2.39
C ARG A 116 -4.77 15.05 1.65
N LYS A 117 -5.99 15.40 2.07
CA LYS A 117 -6.76 16.54 1.58
C LYS A 117 -7.04 17.48 2.74
N SER A 118 -7.47 18.71 2.44
CA SER A 118 -7.70 19.75 3.44
C SER A 118 -8.75 19.37 4.48
N TRP A 119 -9.68 18.47 4.16
CA TRP A 119 -10.75 18.00 5.05
C TRP A 119 -10.38 16.80 5.92
N HIS A 120 -9.21 16.16 5.74
CA HIS A 120 -8.75 15.11 6.66
C HIS A 120 -8.23 15.74 7.95
N LYS A 121 -9.16 16.12 8.83
CA LYS A 121 -8.89 16.82 10.11
C LYS A 121 -8.87 15.90 11.33
N SER A 122 -9.40 14.69 11.19
CA SER A 122 -9.56 13.69 12.23
C SER A 122 -9.12 12.31 11.72
N ALA A 123 -8.47 11.52 12.57
CA ALA A 123 -7.94 10.20 12.21
C ALA A 123 -8.23 9.08 13.23
N LEU A 124 -8.49 7.86 12.75
CA LEU A 124 -8.44 6.64 13.56
C LEU A 124 -7.16 5.88 13.28
N ILE A 125 -6.46 5.51 14.34
CA ILE A 125 -5.23 4.71 14.28
C ILE A 125 -5.56 3.32 14.83
N LEU A 126 -5.53 2.31 13.97
CA LEU A 126 -5.83 0.93 14.33
C LEU A 126 -4.52 0.24 14.75
N GLY A 127 -4.32 0.06 16.06
CA GLY A 127 -3.10 -0.48 16.67
C GLY A 127 -2.38 0.51 17.60
N ASP A 128 -1.50 -0.02 18.44
CA ASP A 128 -0.78 0.72 19.49
C ASP A 128 0.74 0.44 19.57
N GLY A 129 1.29 -0.28 18.60
CA GLY A 129 2.73 -0.59 18.53
C GLY A 129 3.63 0.56 18.07
N GLY A 130 4.92 0.27 17.87
CA GLY A 130 5.93 1.29 17.49
C GLY A 130 5.60 2.08 16.22
N ALA A 131 5.04 1.43 15.19
CA ALA A 131 4.58 2.12 13.98
C ALA A 131 3.39 3.06 14.27
N ALA A 132 2.44 2.63 15.11
CA ALA A 132 1.33 3.48 15.54
C ALA A 132 1.81 4.71 16.32
N LYS A 133 2.85 4.59 17.15
CA LYS A 133 3.47 5.74 17.83
C LYS A 133 4.08 6.75 16.85
N ALA A 134 4.75 6.27 15.79
CA ALA A 134 5.28 7.14 14.74
C ALA A 134 4.16 7.85 13.96
N VAL A 135 3.06 7.15 13.66
CA VAL A 135 1.85 7.74 13.04
C VAL A 135 1.26 8.84 13.93
N LYS A 136 1.07 8.58 15.24
CA LYS A 136 0.56 9.57 16.20
C LYS A 136 1.38 10.85 16.18
N TYR A 137 2.70 10.70 16.29
CA TYR A 137 3.62 11.83 16.27
C TYR A 137 3.47 12.69 15.01
N VAL A 138 3.40 12.08 13.83
CA VAL A 138 3.21 12.83 12.57
C VAL A 138 1.85 13.51 12.50
N LEU A 139 0.79 12.86 12.99
CA LEU A 139 -0.56 13.44 13.03
C LEU A 139 -0.61 14.66 13.97
N ASP A 140 0.07 14.60 15.11
CA ASP A 140 0.22 15.73 16.04
C ASP A 140 0.97 16.90 15.41
N GLN A 141 2.09 16.63 14.72
CA GLN A 141 2.83 17.65 13.96
C GLN A 141 1.98 18.29 12.86
N CYS A 142 1.06 17.52 12.27
CA CYS A 142 0.14 18.00 11.26
C CYS A 142 -1.12 18.70 11.82
N GLY A 143 -1.31 18.74 13.14
CA GLY A 143 -2.51 19.26 13.79
C GLY A 143 -3.78 18.47 13.45
N ILE A 144 -3.65 17.16 13.23
CA ILE A 144 -4.77 16.25 12.93
C ILE A 144 -5.18 15.57 14.24
N ALA A 145 -6.42 15.81 14.68
CA ALA A 145 -6.96 15.15 15.86
C ALA A 145 -7.04 13.64 15.62
N HIS A 146 -6.68 12.81 16.59
CA HIS A 146 -6.63 11.38 16.36
C HIS A 146 -7.09 10.57 17.58
N LYS A 147 -7.62 9.37 17.33
CA LYS A 147 -7.95 8.38 18.37
C LYS A 147 -7.35 7.03 18.02
N SER A 148 -6.91 6.30 19.04
CA SER A 148 -6.39 4.94 18.88
C SER A 148 -7.46 3.89 19.12
N VAL A 149 -7.44 2.86 18.29
CA VAL A 149 -8.25 1.66 18.41
C VAL A 149 -7.30 0.48 18.55
N SER A 150 -7.22 -0.09 19.75
CA SER A 150 -6.43 -1.28 20.05
C SER A 150 -7.18 -2.13 21.08
N ARG A 151 -6.69 -3.35 21.33
CA ARG A 151 -7.25 -4.23 22.38
C ARG A 151 -7.16 -3.65 23.79
N ARG A 152 -6.32 -2.61 23.99
CA ARG A 152 -5.99 -2.03 25.30
C ARG A 152 -6.46 -0.59 25.46
N SER A 153 -6.98 0.05 24.41
CA SER A 153 -7.49 1.42 24.48
C SER A 153 -8.99 1.46 24.81
N ASP A 154 -9.46 2.64 25.24
CA ASP A 154 -10.87 2.89 25.59
C ASP A 154 -11.83 2.54 24.43
N ILE A 155 -11.39 2.85 23.20
CA ILE A 155 -12.05 2.40 21.97
C ILE A 155 -11.26 1.21 21.45
N ASN A 156 -11.92 0.09 21.21
CA ASN A 156 -11.36 -1.16 20.73
C ASN A 156 -12.17 -1.67 19.52
N PHE A 157 -11.78 -2.83 18.97
CA PHE A 157 -12.41 -3.37 17.77
C PHE A 157 -13.85 -3.87 18.00
N ASP A 158 -14.25 -4.10 19.25
CA ASP A 158 -15.60 -4.57 19.60
C ASP A 158 -16.59 -3.41 19.81
N ASN A 159 -16.10 -2.24 20.24
CA ASN A 159 -16.93 -1.06 20.54
C ASN A 159 -16.76 0.09 19.54
N LEU A 160 -16.00 -0.10 18.45
CA LEU A 160 -15.85 0.86 17.37
C LEU A 160 -17.17 1.02 16.60
N THR A 161 -17.83 2.16 16.74
CA THR A 161 -19.14 2.40 16.10
C THR A 161 -19.01 2.99 14.68
N PRO A 162 -20.02 2.79 13.81
CA PRO A 162 -20.07 3.43 12.48
C PRO A 162 -20.01 4.96 12.54
N GLU A 163 -20.62 5.59 13.54
CA GLU A 163 -20.61 7.04 13.72
C GLU A 163 -19.18 7.53 13.91
N LEU A 164 -18.42 6.88 14.79
CA LEU A 164 -17.02 7.25 15.05
C LEU A 164 -16.16 7.07 13.79
N ALA A 165 -16.37 5.99 13.03
CA ALA A 165 -15.67 5.79 11.77
C ALA A 165 -16.00 6.90 10.75
N SER A 166 -17.27 7.29 10.63
CA SER A 166 -17.70 8.36 9.71
C SER A 166 -17.18 9.76 10.06
N GLU A 167 -16.95 10.03 11.35
CA GLU A 167 -16.37 11.29 11.85
C GLU A 167 -14.86 11.42 11.58
N HIS A 168 -14.17 10.30 11.37
CA HIS A 168 -12.72 10.24 11.22
C HIS A 168 -12.34 9.86 9.78
N LEU A 169 -12.22 10.87 8.92
CA LEU A 169 -12.01 10.67 7.49
C LEU A 169 -10.63 10.12 7.11
N LEU A 170 -9.68 10.04 8.05
CA LEU A 170 -8.39 9.38 7.87
C LEU A 170 -8.34 8.10 8.72
N ILE A 171 -8.21 6.94 8.10
CA ILE A 171 -8.03 5.67 8.80
C ILE A 171 -6.62 5.18 8.54
N VAL A 172 -5.86 4.87 9.60
CA VAL A 172 -4.50 4.34 9.49
C VAL A 172 -4.41 3.00 10.19
N GLN A 173 -4.16 1.93 9.43
CA GLN A 173 -4.04 0.57 9.93
C GLN A 173 -2.57 0.24 10.23
N CYS A 174 -2.26 0.03 11.51
CA CYS A 174 -0.91 -0.16 12.02
C CYS A 174 -0.70 -1.56 12.66
N THR A 175 -1.58 -2.52 12.39
CA THR A 175 -1.48 -3.89 12.93
C THR A 175 -0.86 -4.82 11.88
N PRO A 176 -0.31 -5.98 12.27
CA PRO A 176 0.15 -6.97 11.30
C PRO A 176 -0.97 -7.81 10.67
N VAL A 177 -2.24 -7.61 11.06
CA VAL A 177 -3.38 -8.43 10.61
C VAL A 177 -3.61 -8.22 9.11
N GLY A 178 -3.57 -9.31 8.32
CA GLY A 178 -3.63 -9.24 6.85
C GLY A 178 -2.25 -9.25 6.17
N THR A 179 -1.15 -9.34 6.92
CA THR A 179 0.20 -9.56 6.38
C THR A 179 0.36 -11.01 5.93
N PHE A 180 1.18 -11.26 4.91
CA PHE A 180 1.57 -12.62 4.52
C PHE A 180 2.17 -13.40 5.71
N PRO A 181 1.80 -14.69 5.92
CA PRO A 181 0.96 -15.53 5.06
C PRO A 181 -0.56 -15.40 5.27
N SER A 182 -1.01 -14.77 6.35
CA SER A 182 -2.43 -14.61 6.71
C SER A 182 -3.14 -13.48 5.95
N VAL A 183 -3.07 -13.51 4.62
CA VAL A 183 -3.52 -12.40 3.75
C VAL A 183 -5.04 -12.18 3.70
N GLU A 184 -5.82 -13.19 4.05
CA GLU A 184 -7.29 -13.14 4.06
C GLU A 184 -7.85 -12.56 5.38
N GLU A 185 -7.05 -12.50 6.44
CA GLU A 185 -7.45 -11.89 7.70
C GLU A 185 -7.53 -10.36 7.58
N TYR A 186 -8.50 -9.75 8.25
CA TYR A 186 -8.62 -8.30 8.36
C TYR A 186 -9.25 -7.89 9.68
N LEU A 187 -8.98 -6.65 10.10
CA LEU A 187 -9.53 -6.11 11.35
C LEU A 187 -11.05 -5.94 11.27
N PRO A 188 -11.80 -6.31 12.33
CA PRO A 188 -13.20 -5.93 12.46
C PRO A 188 -13.33 -4.40 12.39
N PHE A 189 -14.06 -3.90 11.39
CA PHE A 189 -14.22 -2.47 11.14
C PHE A 189 -15.57 -2.17 10.46
N PRO A 190 -16.27 -1.09 10.82
CA PRO A 190 -17.56 -0.73 10.22
C PRO A 190 -17.38 -0.12 8.81
N PHE A 191 -17.04 -0.95 7.82
CA PHE A 191 -16.76 -0.49 6.46
C PHE A 191 -17.91 0.28 5.81
N ASP A 192 -19.17 -0.03 6.16
CA ASP A 192 -20.35 0.68 5.65
C ASP A 192 -20.39 2.18 5.99
N ALA A 193 -19.61 2.63 6.99
CA ALA A 193 -19.47 4.04 7.32
C ALA A 193 -18.51 4.81 6.38
N LEU A 194 -17.74 4.10 5.55
CA LEU A 194 -16.77 4.71 4.64
C LEU A 194 -17.44 5.33 3.41
N THR A 195 -16.80 6.36 2.87
CA THR A 195 -17.26 7.13 1.72
C THR A 195 -16.07 7.56 0.85
N GLU A 196 -16.30 8.13 -0.33
CA GLU A 196 -15.27 8.73 -1.19
C GLU A 196 -14.39 9.81 -0.54
N LYS A 197 -14.87 10.44 0.55
CA LYS A 197 -14.09 11.42 1.32
C LYS A 197 -13.05 10.78 2.26
N HIS A 198 -13.10 9.47 2.48
CA HIS A 198 -12.20 8.77 3.37
C HIS A 198 -10.87 8.46 2.67
N LEU A 199 -9.79 8.59 3.44
CA LEU A 199 -8.46 8.09 3.09
C LEU A 199 -8.09 6.97 4.07
N VAL A 200 -7.85 5.78 3.53
CA VAL A 200 -7.41 4.61 4.29
C VAL A 200 -5.97 4.31 3.92
N ILE A 201 -5.07 4.42 4.90
CA ILE A 201 -3.66 4.08 4.78
C ILE A 201 -3.42 2.81 5.57
N ASP A 202 -3.06 1.73 4.91
CA ASP A 202 -2.65 0.49 5.55
C ASP A 202 -1.12 0.38 5.49
N LEU A 203 -0.46 0.23 6.63
CA LEU A 203 1.00 0.15 6.69
C LEU A 203 1.55 -1.21 6.20
N ILE A 204 0.68 -2.16 5.91
CA ILE A 204 1.04 -3.45 5.29
C ILE A 204 1.38 -3.21 3.81
N TYR A 205 2.46 -3.84 3.35
CA TYR A 205 2.94 -3.76 1.96
C TYR A 205 2.96 -5.11 1.25
N ASN A 206 2.88 -6.21 2.00
CA ASN A 206 2.82 -7.57 1.47
C ASN A 206 1.67 -8.34 2.17
N PRO A 207 0.52 -8.54 1.49
CA PRO A 207 0.27 -8.33 0.07
C PRO A 207 0.10 -6.84 -0.31
N GLU A 208 0.18 -6.53 -1.61
CA GLU A 208 0.00 -5.15 -2.11
C GLU A 208 -1.41 -4.58 -1.79
N TYR A 209 -2.43 -5.46 -1.82
CA TYR A 209 -3.81 -5.14 -1.48
C TYR A 209 -4.33 -6.11 -0.41
N THR A 210 -4.37 -5.64 0.84
CA THR A 210 -4.97 -6.40 1.95
C THR A 210 -6.49 -6.49 1.81
N SER A 211 -7.11 -7.48 2.45
CA SER A 211 -8.58 -7.56 2.51
C SER A 211 -9.20 -6.31 3.15
N PHE A 212 -8.50 -5.69 4.10
CA PHE A 212 -8.89 -4.40 4.69
C PHE A 212 -8.96 -3.27 3.63
N LEU A 213 -7.92 -3.13 2.81
CA LEU A 213 -7.92 -2.15 1.71
C LEU A 213 -8.98 -2.47 0.66
N LYS A 214 -9.15 -3.74 0.26
CA LYS A 214 -10.18 -4.15 -0.71
C LYS A 214 -11.59 -3.78 -0.23
N ASN A 215 -11.89 -4.06 1.04
CA ASN A 215 -13.20 -3.73 1.65
C ASN A 215 -13.42 -2.22 1.74
N ALA A 216 -12.39 -1.44 2.07
CA ALA A 216 -12.47 0.03 2.07
C ALA A 216 -12.67 0.61 0.66
N ALA A 217 -11.94 0.09 -0.33
CA ALA A 217 -12.05 0.52 -1.74
C ALA A 217 -13.44 0.20 -2.32
N ALA A 218 -14.05 -0.93 -1.94
CA ALA A 218 -15.41 -1.30 -2.34
C ALA A 218 -16.48 -0.29 -1.88
N LYS A 219 -16.17 0.53 -0.85
CA LYS A 219 -17.02 1.62 -0.35
C LYS A 219 -16.66 2.99 -0.93
N GLY A 220 -15.74 3.02 -1.89
CA GLY A 220 -15.29 4.22 -2.59
C GLY A 220 -14.18 5.00 -1.88
N ALA A 221 -13.69 4.54 -0.72
CA ALA A 221 -12.61 5.21 -0.01
C ALA A 221 -11.30 5.16 -0.82
N LYS A 222 -10.48 6.21 -0.72
CA LYS A 222 -9.14 6.18 -1.30
C LYS A 222 -8.23 5.33 -0.42
N THR A 223 -7.64 4.29 -1.01
CA THR A 223 -6.76 3.35 -0.30
C THR A 223 -5.30 3.53 -0.69
N VAL A 224 -4.40 3.37 0.28
CA VAL A 224 -2.95 3.48 0.12
C VAL A 224 -2.30 2.37 0.95
N ASN A 225 -1.35 1.64 0.37
CA ASN A 225 -0.60 0.61 1.09
C ASN A 225 0.72 1.14 1.69
N GLY A 226 1.43 0.29 2.42
CA GLY A 226 2.61 0.68 3.20
C GLY A 226 3.90 0.76 2.39
N TYR A 227 3.90 0.41 1.11
CA TYR A 227 5.13 0.25 0.32
C TYR A 227 5.91 1.57 0.23
N TYR A 228 5.23 2.68 -0.04
CA TYR A 228 5.90 3.97 -0.16
C TYR A 228 6.49 4.43 1.18
N MET A 229 5.78 4.24 2.29
CA MET A 229 6.33 4.49 3.63
C MET A 229 7.60 3.65 3.87
N LEU A 230 7.56 2.37 3.51
CA LEU A 230 8.67 1.43 3.68
C LEU A 230 9.91 1.84 2.86
N GLU A 231 9.72 2.33 1.63
CA GLU A 231 10.79 2.85 0.81
C GLU A 231 11.38 4.14 1.40
N GLN A 232 10.52 5.09 1.77
CA GLN A 232 10.95 6.41 2.25
C GLN A 232 11.66 6.33 3.63
N GLN A 233 11.26 5.41 4.51
CA GLN A 233 11.99 5.18 5.76
C GLN A 233 13.39 4.60 5.51
N ALA A 234 13.55 3.76 4.48
CA ALA A 234 14.84 3.16 4.13
C ALA A 234 15.77 4.18 3.46
N GLU A 235 15.22 5.02 2.58
CA GLU A 235 15.92 6.19 2.03
C GLU A 235 16.43 7.10 3.15
N LYS A 236 15.59 7.40 4.15
CA LYS A 236 15.99 8.24 5.28
C LYS A 236 17.04 7.57 6.16
N ALA A 237 16.95 6.26 6.37
CA ALA A 237 17.97 5.51 7.11
C ALA A 237 19.34 5.60 6.39
N TRP A 238 19.35 5.42 5.06
CA TRP A 238 20.55 5.61 4.25
C TRP A 238 21.13 7.02 4.35
N GLU A 239 20.27 8.04 4.28
CA GLU A 239 20.66 9.44 4.44
C GLU A 239 21.33 9.68 5.82
N ILE A 240 20.75 9.13 6.89
CA ILE A 240 21.32 9.24 8.25
C ILE A 240 22.70 8.58 8.31
N TRP A 241 22.84 7.37 7.77
CA TRP A 241 24.12 6.66 7.78
C TRP A 241 25.19 7.41 6.98
N THR A 242 24.85 7.95 5.82
CA THR A 242 25.81 8.66 4.94
C THR A 242 26.12 10.09 5.39
N LEU A 243 25.17 10.82 5.97
CA LEU A 243 25.42 12.16 6.54
C LEU A 243 26.24 12.08 7.83
N GLY A 244 26.01 11.05 8.65
CA GLY A 244 26.84 10.75 9.81
C GLY A 244 28.32 10.58 9.42
N GLU A 245 28.58 9.93 8.29
CA GLU A 245 29.93 9.75 7.76
C GLU A 245 30.57 11.06 7.26
N LYS A 246 29.80 11.95 6.61
CA LYS A 246 30.33 13.25 6.14
C LYS A 246 30.73 14.16 7.29
N ASN A 247 29.95 14.19 8.37
CA ASN A 247 30.27 14.97 9.56
C ASN A 247 31.49 14.40 10.32
N ASN A 248 31.71 13.08 10.28
CA ASN A 248 32.89 12.44 10.85
C ASN A 248 34.16 12.72 10.03
N ASN A 249 34.09 12.61 8.70
CA ASN A 249 35.25 12.90 7.83
C ASN A 249 35.67 14.37 7.89
N PHE A 250 34.72 15.32 7.99
CA PHE A 250 35.03 16.74 8.13
C PHE A 250 35.77 17.06 9.45
N ASN A 251 35.39 16.40 10.55
CA ASN A 251 36.07 16.52 11.85
C ASN A 251 37.45 15.82 11.87
N ALA A 252 37.60 14.69 11.16
CA ALA A 252 38.87 13.99 11.03
C ALA A 252 39.89 14.79 10.19
N GLU A 253 39.46 15.42 9.09
CA GLU A 253 40.31 16.27 8.26
C GLU A 253 40.72 17.58 8.99
N GLN A 254 39.84 18.16 9.81
CA GLN A 254 40.21 19.31 10.65
C GLN A 254 41.19 18.93 11.75
N LYS A 255 41.04 17.76 12.39
CA LYS A 255 42.02 17.25 13.37
C LYS A 255 43.37 16.89 12.74
N ALA A 256 43.37 16.31 11.53
CA ALA A 256 44.59 15.99 10.80
C ALA A 256 45.37 17.25 10.39
N ARG A 257 44.68 18.32 9.97
CA ARG A 257 45.30 19.62 9.63
C ARG A 257 45.93 20.34 10.83
N LEU A 258 45.46 20.05 12.05
CA LEU A 258 45.99 20.63 13.30
C LEU A 258 47.18 19.84 13.89
N GLN A 259 47.48 18.64 13.37
CA GLN A 259 48.57 17.79 13.86
C GLN A 259 49.82 17.75 12.96
N THR A 260 49.77 18.32 11.75
CA THR A 260 50.87 18.24 10.77
C THR A 260 51.77 19.49 10.69
N SER A 261 51.90 20.28 11.76
CA SER A 261 52.87 21.37 11.83
C SER A 261 53.97 21.06 12.87
N GLY A 262 55.03 20.38 12.44
CA GLY A 262 56.29 20.17 13.18
C GLY A 262 57.27 19.27 12.40
N PRO A 263 58.60 19.53 12.41
CA PRO A 263 59.46 19.29 11.25
C PRO A 263 60.30 17.99 11.27
N GLU A 264 60.66 17.57 10.05
CA GLU A 264 61.83 16.78 9.59
C GLU A 264 62.20 15.43 10.24
N ALA A 265 62.31 14.38 9.40
CA ALA A 265 63.61 13.81 9.01
C ALA A 265 63.47 12.68 7.96
N LEU A 266 64.42 12.67 7.02
CA LEU A 266 64.60 11.72 5.92
C LEU A 266 64.89 10.28 6.40
N ASN A 267 64.36 9.28 5.69
CA ASN A 267 65.26 8.29 5.07
C ASN A 267 64.61 7.48 3.94
N THR A 268 65.42 7.30 2.90
CA THR A 268 65.19 6.57 1.65
C THR A 268 65.51 5.09 1.79
N THR A 269 64.72 4.20 1.18
CA THR A 269 65.26 3.10 0.36
C THR A 269 64.20 2.56 -0.59
N ALA A 270 64.59 2.48 -1.87
CA ALA A 270 63.82 1.89 -2.95
C ALA A 270 64.33 0.47 -3.23
N MET A 271 63.44 -0.47 -3.55
CA MET A 271 63.70 -1.55 -4.50
C MET A 271 62.41 -1.88 -5.26
N THR A 272 62.56 -1.92 -6.59
CA THR A 272 61.61 -2.22 -7.66
C THR A 272 61.40 -3.73 -7.86
N PRO A 273 60.40 -4.13 -8.69
CA PRO A 273 59.76 -5.45 -8.66
C PRO A 273 60.27 -6.39 -9.77
N GLU A 274 59.99 -7.68 -9.61
CA GLU A 274 60.01 -8.64 -10.72
C GLU A 274 58.75 -9.51 -10.71
N MET A 275 58.16 -9.61 -11.90
CA MET A 275 57.07 -10.49 -12.30
C MET A 275 57.60 -11.90 -12.56
N ASP A 276 56.78 -12.94 -12.40
CA ASP A 276 56.48 -13.83 -13.53
C ASP A 276 55.27 -14.75 -13.27
N ASN A 277 54.49 -14.91 -14.35
CA ASN A 277 53.48 -15.95 -14.59
C ASN A 277 54.22 -17.25 -15.01
N PRO A 278 53.64 -18.48 -14.98
CA PRO A 278 52.64 -18.89 -16.00
C PRO A 278 51.69 -20.08 -15.64
N GLU A 279 50.86 -20.43 -16.62
CA GLU A 279 49.78 -21.44 -16.69
C GLU A 279 50.20 -22.94 -16.73
N MET A 280 49.22 -23.79 -16.36
CA MET A 280 48.77 -25.13 -16.85
C MET A 280 49.77 -26.22 -17.30
N ASN A 281 49.62 -27.47 -16.81
CA ASN A 281 48.75 -28.54 -17.40
C ASN A 281 48.90 -29.94 -16.74
N ALA A 282 47.84 -30.74 -16.92
CA ALA A 282 47.75 -32.23 -16.99
C ALA A 282 47.42 -33.12 -15.76
N ALA A 283 46.51 -34.07 -16.03
CA ALA A 283 45.74 -35.00 -15.17
C ALA A 283 46.48 -36.29 -14.73
N PRO A 284 45.87 -37.21 -13.94
CA PRO A 284 45.05 -38.34 -14.48
C PRO A 284 43.85 -38.80 -13.57
N GLN A 285 42.68 -39.15 -14.13
CA GLN A 285 42.08 -40.50 -14.38
C GLN A 285 41.64 -41.39 -13.19
N GLN A 286 40.42 -41.95 -13.32
CA GLN A 286 39.68 -42.89 -12.43
C GLN A 286 40.21 -44.34 -12.51
N PRO A 287 39.78 -45.26 -11.60
CA PRO A 287 38.72 -46.22 -12.01
C PRO A 287 37.72 -46.71 -10.91
N GLU A 288 36.51 -46.96 -11.41
CA GLU A 288 35.48 -48.00 -11.18
C GLU A 288 35.33 -48.88 -9.92
N GLU A 289 34.03 -49.03 -9.59
CA GLU A 289 33.22 -50.06 -8.91
C GLU A 289 33.85 -51.38 -8.41
N ASN A 290 33.45 -51.78 -7.20
CA ASN A 290 33.06 -53.18 -6.99
C ASN A 290 32.00 -53.38 -5.89
N ARG A 291 31.06 -54.28 -6.21
CA ARG A 291 29.86 -54.67 -5.45
C ARG A 291 30.14 -55.24 -4.06
N ILE A 292 29.19 -54.98 -3.17
CA ILE A 292 28.95 -55.66 -1.89
C ILE A 292 28.37 -57.06 -2.17
N PRO A 293 28.84 -58.12 -1.49
CA PRO A 293 28.00 -59.27 -1.17
C PRO A 293 27.55 -59.24 0.29
N ALA A 294 26.32 -59.68 0.47
CA ALA A 294 25.56 -59.70 1.70
C ALA A 294 25.93 -60.86 2.64
N THR A 295 25.41 -60.74 3.87
CA THR A 295 25.08 -61.80 4.84
C THR A 295 26.20 -62.69 5.35
N VAL A 296 26.53 -62.53 6.64
CA VAL A 296 26.92 -63.68 7.47
C VAL A 296 26.16 -63.58 8.80
N ASP A 297 25.33 -64.59 9.00
CA ASP A 297 24.47 -64.90 10.14
C ASP A 297 25.32 -65.27 11.37
N PRO A 298 24.94 -64.89 12.61
CA PRO A 298 25.65 -65.30 13.82
C PRO A 298 24.92 -66.46 14.51
N THR A 299 25.20 -67.70 14.13
CA THR A 299 24.94 -68.87 14.99
C THR A 299 25.70 -70.09 14.49
N GLU A 300 26.72 -70.52 15.23
CA GLU A 300 26.83 -71.91 15.70
C GLU A 300 27.84 -71.99 16.85
N GLU A 301 27.35 -72.57 17.94
CA GLU A 301 28.06 -72.90 19.17
C GLU A 301 29.13 -73.97 18.95
N GLN A 302 30.20 -73.93 19.75
CA GLN A 302 30.63 -75.10 20.51
C GLN A 302 31.14 -74.66 21.90
N THR A 303 30.22 -74.71 22.86
CA THR A 303 30.37 -75.41 24.16
C THR A 303 31.76 -75.57 24.76
N ALA A 304 31.98 -74.93 25.91
CA ALA A 304 32.38 -75.62 27.14
C ALA A 304 31.93 -74.80 28.35
N GLU A 305 30.78 -75.19 28.90
CA GLU A 305 30.27 -74.72 30.19
C GLU A 305 31.15 -75.20 31.35
N ASN A 306 31.13 -74.36 32.39
CA ASN A 306 31.63 -74.59 33.73
C ASN A 306 31.17 -75.92 34.33
N THR A 307 32.06 -76.57 35.08
CA THR A 307 31.68 -77.14 36.38
C THR A 307 32.78 -76.85 37.39
N ALA A 308 32.54 -75.84 38.23
CA ALA A 308 33.16 -75.76 39.54
C ALA A 308 32.22 -76.49 40.50
N GLY A 309 32.72 -77.55 41.13
CA GLY A 309 32.08 -78.27 42.22
C GLY A 309 33.15 -79.00 43.05
N PRO A 310 33.03 -79.04 44.38
CA PRO A 310 34.16 -79.02 45.31
C PRO A 310 34.51 -80.40 45.84
N SER A 311 35.80 -80.68 46.02
CA SER A 311 36.40 -81.67 46.94
C SER A 311 37.69 -82.17 46.31
N GLU A 312 38.83 -81.80 46.89
CA GLU A 312 39.91 -82.75 47.21
C GLU A 312 40.94 -82.02 48.06
N ALA A 313 40.76 -82.16 49.37
CA ALA A 313 41.89 -82.22 50.28
C ALA A 313 42.58 -83.58 50.07
N ALA A 314 43.90 -83.56 50.22
CA ALA A 314 44.83 -84.69 50.17
C ALA A 314 45.23 -85.17 48.77
N GLU A 315 46.31 -84.58 48.25
CA GLU A 315 47.56 -85.30 47.93
C GLU A 315 48.55 -84.27 47.34
N SER A 316 49.30 -83.58 48.20
CA SER A 316 50.53 -82.93 47.77
C SER A 316 51.61 -84.01 47.71
N GLU A 317 51.82 -84.60 46.54
CA GLU A 317 53.06 -85.30 46.26
C GLU A 317 54.21 -84.35 46.57
N MET A 318 55.15 -84.82 47.40
CA MET A 318 56.39 -84.11 47.69
C MET A 318 57.16 -83.94 46.39
N GLU A 319 57.04 -82.78 45.73
CA GLU A 319 58.13 -82.30 44.89
C GLU A 319 59.36 -82.24 45.82
N THR A 320 60.30 -83.15 45.62
CA THR A 320 61.64 -83.04 46.19
C THR A 320 62.20 -81.72 45.68
N ASN A 321 62.09 -80.69 46.51
CA ASN A 321 62.64 -79.38 46.24
C ASN A 321 64.15 -79.57 45.99
N GLN A 322 64.56 -79.45 44.73
CA GLN A 322 65.95 -79.66 44.28
C GLN A 322 66.96 -78.79 45.04
N TYR A 323 66.47 -77.71 45.67
CA TYR A 323 67.26 -76.80 46.48
C TYR A 323 67.60 -77.37 47.87
N LEU A 324 66.91 -78.41 48.35
CA LEU A 324 67.22 -79.07 49.63
C LEU A 324 68.51 -79.89 49.60
N THR A 325 69.01 -80.26 48.42
CA THR A 325 70.30 -80.97 48.25
C THR A 325 71.50 -80.03 48.11
N MET A 326 71.28 -78.71 48.08
CA MET A 326 72.33 -77.70 47.95
C MET A 326 72.80 -77.22 49.33
N SER A 327 74.05 -76.78 49.42
CA SER A 327 74.57 -76.15 50.63
C SER A 327 73.97 -74.75 50.86
N LEU A 328 74.01 -74.26 52.10
CA LEU A 328 73.52 -72.93 52.45
C LEU A 328 74.20 -71.82 51.64
N GLU A 329 75.49 -71.97 51.32
CA GLU A 329 76.24 -71.01 50.49
C GLU A 329 75.76 -71.02 49.03
N GLU A 330 75.50 -72.20 48.47
CA GLU A 330 74.99 -72.34 47.11
C GLU A 330 73.57 -71.77 46.98
N LEU A 331 72.73 -71.91 48.02
CA LEU A 331 71.39 -71.31 48.04
C LEU A 331 71.39 -69.79 48.12
N VAL A 332 72.33 -69.21 48.86
CA VAL A 332 72.53 -67.75 48.88
C VAL A 332 72.96 -67.26 47.50
N ARG A 333 73.92 -67.94 46.86
CA ARG A 333 74.37 -67.58 45.51
C ARG A 333 73.26 -67.69 44.48
N GLU A 334 72.40 -68.70 44.60
CA GLU A 334 71.27 -68.88 43.70
C GLU A 334 70.15 -67.86 43.94
N GLY A 335 69.95 -67.44 45.19
CA GLY A 335 69.15 -66.27 45.53
C GLY A 335 69.70 -64.98 44.89
N GLU A 336 71.01 -64.71 44.99
CA GLU A 336 71.66 -63.56 44.35
C GLU A 336 71.52 -63.58 42.82
N ASN A 337 71.64 -64.76 42.21
CA ASN A 337 71.45 -64.96 40.77
C ASN A 337 70.01 -64.66 40.34
N THR A 338 69.00 -65.05 41.14
CA THR A 338 67.60 -64.72 40.82
C THR A 338 67.28 -63.23 40.92
N ILE A 339 67.96 -62.50 41.82
CA ILE A 339 67.82 -61.03 41.93
C ILE A 339 68.52 -60.31 40.78
N SER A 340 69.58 -60.90 40.24
CA SER A 340 70.33 -60.35 39.11
C SER A 340 69.61 -60.51 37.77
N ASN A 341 68.51 -61.27 37.73
CA ASN A 341 67.65 -61.41 36.56
C ASN A 341 66.63 -60.26 36.51
N ASP A 342 66.39 -59.72 35.31
CA ASP A 342 65.42 -58.65 35.07
C ASP A 342 63.96 -59.13 35.15
N ASP A 343 63.70 -60.44 34.96
CA ASP A 343 62.36 -61.04 35.04
C ASP A 343 61.99 -61.49 36.47
N ILE A 344 61.72 -60.52 37.34
CA ILE A 344 61.36 -60.76 38.74
C ILE A 344 60.05 -61.56 38.89
N ALA A 345 59.11 -61.39 37.95
CA ALA A 345 57.84 -62.11 37.95
C ALA A 345 58.02 -63.61 37.69
N GLY A 346 58.85 -63.97 36.69
CA GLY A 346 59.19 -65.37 36.40
C GLY A 346 60.04 -66.04 37.48
N GLN A 347 60.82 -65.26 38.23
CA GLN A 347 61.66 -65.79 39.33
C GLN A 347 60.92 -65.96 40.67
N GLN A 348 59.66 -65.50 40.81
CA GLN A 348 58.94 -65.53 42.10
C GLN A 348 58.79 -66.94 42.69
N LYS A 349 58.36 -67.91 41.88
CA LYS A 349 58.18 -69.30 42.34
C LYS A 349 59.53 -69.90 42.75
N LYS A 350 60.55 -69.71 41.90
CA LYS A 350 61.92 -70.19 42.12
C LYS A 350 62.55 -69.59 43.38
N PHE A 351 62.42 -68.29 43.60
CA PHE A 351 62.93 -67.63 44.81
C PHE A 351 62.19 -68.08 46.07
N GLY A 352 60.88 -68.32 45.97
CA GLY A 352 60.08 -68.93 47.04
C GLY A 352 60.61 -70.30 47.45
N GLU A 353 60.87 -71.17 46.48
CA GLU A 353 61.44 -72.50 46.71
C GLU A 353 62.85 -72.46 47.31
N ILE A 354 63.71 -71.53 46.85
CA ILE A 354 65.06 -71.29 47.41
C ILE A 354 64.96 -70.80 48.87
N ARG A 355 64.07 -69.84 49.14
CA ARG A 355 63.84 -69.31 50.49
C ARG A 355 63.33 -70.37 51.45
N ASP A 356 62.38 -71.18 51.00
CA ASP A 356 61.78 -72.22 51.82
C ASP A 356 62.81 -73.35 52.09
N ALA A 357 63.65 -73.70 51.11
CA ALA A 357 64.78 -74.61 51.29
C ALA A 357 65.86 -74.05 52.24
N PHE A 358 66.22 -72.78 52.08
CA PHE A 358 67.21 -72.11 52.93
C PHE A 358 66.75 -72.05 54.39
N ASN A 359 65.52 -71.62 54.64
CA ASN A 359 64.96 -71.55 56.00
C ASN A 359 64.93 -72.93 56.67
N ARG A 360 64.62 -73.98 55.90
CA ARG A 360 64.61 -75.36 56.39
C ARG A 360 66.01 -75.85 56.76
N LEU A 361 67.00 -75.65 55.89
CA LEU A 361 68.39 -76.06 56.15
C LEU A 361 69.04 -75.27 57.29
N VAL A 362 68.71 -73.97 57.45
CA VAL A 362 69.17 -73.18 58.60
C VAL A 362 68.55 -73.70 59.91
N ALA A 363 67.27 -74.06 59.90
CA ALA A 363 66.62 -74.65 61.08
C ALA A 363 67.20 -76.02 61.44
N GLU A 364 67.53 -76.84 60.43
CA GLU A 364 68.19 -78.14 60.61
C GLU A 364 69.62 -77.99 61.15
N ASP A 365 70.41 -77.04 60.62
CA ASP A 365 71.77 -76.74 61.12
C ASP A 365 71.73 -76.18 62.54
N GLN A 366 70.83 -75.25 62.85
CA GLN A 366 70.65 -74.73 64.21
C GLN A 366 70.29 -75.85 65.20
N LYS A 367 69.37 -76.75 64.81
CA LYS A 367 68.98 -77.91 65.63
C LYS A 367 70.15 -78.88 65.83
N ALA A 368 70.89 -79.22 64.77
CA ALA A 368 72.05 -80.11 64.87
C ALA A 368 73.16 -79.52 65.77
N ARG A 369 73.38 -78.20 65.70
CA ARG A 369 74.35 -77.51 66.55
C ARG A 369 73.88 -77.43 68.00
N GLN A 370 72.57 -77.27 68.22
CA GLN A 370 71.96 -77.33 69.56
C GLN A 370 72.10 -78.74 70.16
N GLU A 371 71.76 -79.79 69.41
CA GLU A 371 71.92 -81.19 69.84
C GLU A 371 73.40 -81.55 70.13
N ALA A 372 74.34 -81.05 69.32
CA ALA A 372 75.77 -81.22 69.57
C ALA A 372 76.27 -80.47 70.82
N HIS A 373 75.71 -79.29 71.11
CA HIS A 373 75.99 -78.51 72.32
C HIS A 373 75.43 -79.22 73.57
N GLU A 374 74.22 -79.77 73.49
CA GLU A 374 73.59 -80.58 74.54
C GLU A 374 74.38 -81.88 74.81
N ALA A 375 74.92 -82.53 73.77
CA ALA A 375 75.74 -83.74 73.88
C ALA A 375 77.14 -83.51 74.51
N GLN A 376 77.65 -82.28 74.49
CA GLN A 376 78.94 -81.90 75.11
C GLN A 376 78.84 -81.59 76.62
N GLY A 377 77.64 -81.67 77.21
CA GLY A 377 77.45 -81.63 78.66
C GLY A 377 77.48 -80.24 79.31
N THR A 378 77.32 -79.16 78.54
CA THR A 378 77.31 -77.78 79.05
C THR A 378 75.86 -77.35 79.30
N THR A 379 75.39 -77.42 80.54
CA THR A 379 73.99 -77.13 80.92
C THR A 379 73.78 -75.74 81.55
N ASP A 380 74.75 -74.83 81.45
CA ASP A 380 74.59 -73.45 81.93
C ASP A 380 75.07 -72.45 80.87
N GLY A 381 74.11 -71.83 80.18
CA GLY A 381 74.28 -70.79 79.16
C GLY A 381 73.28 -70.94 78.01
N GLU A 382 72.54 -69.88 77.66
CA GLU A 382 71.68 -69.88 76.48
C GLU A 382 72.50 -70.17 75.22
N PHE A 383 72.10 -71.19 74.46
CA PHE A 383 72.75 -71.55 73.19
C PHE A 383 72.43 -70.49 72.13
N ILE A 384 73.39 -69.61 71.86
CA ILE A 384 73.29 -68.59 70.81
C ILE A 384 74.15 -69.05 69.63
N TYR A 385 73.49 -69.54 68.58
CA TYR A 385 74.12 -69.85 67.31
C TYR A 385 73.58 -68.91 66.23
N ILE A 386 74.50 -68.15 65.64
CA ILE A 386 74.22 -67.30 64.49
C ILE A 386 74.77 -68.01 63.27
N ASN A 387 73.88 -68.47 62.39
CA ASN A 387 74.29 -69.08 61.14
C ASN A 387 74.98 -68.02 60.25
N PRO A 388 76.23 -68.27 59.77
CA PRO A 388 77.00 -67.29 59.00
C PRO A 388 76.35 -66.83 57.68
N PHE A 389 75.41 -67.61 57.14
CA PHE A 389 74.75 -67.33 55.86
C PHE A 389 73.39 -66.65 56.02
N ALA A 390 72.82 -66.62 57.23
CA ALA A 390 71.48 -66.11 57.48
C ALA A 390 71.36 -64.60 57.23
N GLU A 391 72.35 -63.80 57.63
CA GLU A 391 72.36 -62.34 57.40
C GLU A 391 72.41 -62.02 55.90
N ARG A 392 73.32 -62.66 55.17
CA ARG A 392 73.48 -62.50 53.72
C ARG A 392 72.21 -62.92 52.95
N PHE A 393 71.59 -64.03 53.33
CA PHE A 393 70.33 -64.45 52.69
C PHE A 393 69.15 -63.53 53.03
N ASN A 394 69.12 -62.96 54.24
CA ASN A 394 68.10 -61.97 54.61
C ASN A 394 68.22 -60.69 53.77
N GLU A 395 69.44 -60.22 53.47
CA GLU A 395 69.67 -59.09 52.55
C GLU A 395 69.15 -59.41 51.14
N VAL A 396 69.47 -60.60 50.62
CA VAL A 396 68.98 -61.12 49.33
C VAL A 396 67.44 -61.17 49.34
N ASN A 397 66.81 -61.71 50.38
CA ASN A 397 65.36 -61.77 50.52
C ASN A 397 64.69 -60.38 50.61
N MET A 398 65.33 -59.42 51.28
CA MET A 398 64.86 -58.03 51.33
C MET A 398 64.94 -57.36 49.95
N LEU A 399 66.06 -57.49 49.25
CA LEU A 399 66.25 -56.95 47.90
C LEU A 399 65.27 -57.57 46.89
N PHE A 400 65.02 -58.88 46.98
CA PHE A 400 64.03 -59.54 46.14
C PHE A 400 62.61 -59.02 46.40
N LYS A 401 62.22 -58.86 47.68
CA LYS A 401 60.93 -58.26 48.06
C LYS A 401 60.79 -56.82 47.58
N GLU A 402 61.85 -56.03 47.64
CA GLU A 402 61.86 -54.64 47.16
C GLU A 402 61.64 -54.60 45.64
N LYS A 403 62.39 -55.39 44.87
CA LYS A 403 62.21 -55.51 43.42
C LYS A 403 60.83 -56.04 43.04
N GLN A 404 60.30 -57.01 43.78
CA GLN A 404 58.96 -57.54 43.58
C GLN A 404 57.88 -56.48 43.83
N THR A 405 58.02 -55.72 44.92
CA THR A 405 57.10 -54.63 45.24
C THR A 405 57.14 -53.52 44.18
N ALA A 406 58.35 -53.20 43.68
CA ALA A 406 58.53 -52.27 42.57
C ALA A 406 57.85 -52.78 41.28
N TYR A 407 58.05 -54.05 40.91
CA TYR A 407 57.39 -54.66 39.75
C TYR A 407 55.86 -54.60 39.82
N HIS A 408 55.26 -54.98 40.96
CA HIS A 408 53.80 -54.91 41.12
C HIS A 408 53.29 -53.47 41.08
N ARG A 409 54.02 -52.53 41.68
CA ARG A 409 53.68 -51.11 41.61
C ARG A 409 53.71 -50.59 40.18
N ASP A 410 54.74 -50.93 39.40
CA ASP A 410 54.88 -50.51 38.00
C ASP A 410 53.80 -51.15 37.12
N LEU A 411 53.47 -52.42 37.36
CA LEU A 411 52.38 -53.12 36.68
C LEU A 411 51.02 -52.49 36.98
N GLU A 412 50.74 -52.16 38.24
CA GLU A 412 49.51 -51.46 38.64
C GLU A 412 49.41 -50.07 38.01
N GLN A 413 50.51 -49.32 37.98
CA GLN A 413 50.57 -48.01 37.30
C GLN A 413 50.31 -48.15 35.80
N GLN A 414 50.95 -49.11 35.12
CA GLN A 414 50.73 -49.37 33.70
C GLN A 414 49.27 -49.79 33.43
N GLN A 415 48.70 -50.68 34.25
CA GLN A 415 47.30 -51.09 34.11
C GLN A 415 46.33 -49.93 34.36
N ALA A 416 46.64 -49.01 35.30
CA ALA A 416 45.84 -47.81 35.53
C ALA A 416 45.88 -46.85 34.34
N VAL A 417 47.07 -46.63 33.75
CA VAL A 417 47.22 -45.82 32.52
C VAL A 417 46.48 -46.45 31.35
N ASN A 418 46.61 -47.77 31.16
CA ASN A 418 45.90 -48.50 30.11
C ASN A 418 44.38 -48.47 30.31
N LYS A 419 43.91 -48.53 31.57
CA LYS A 419 42.49 -48.39 31.93
C LYS A 419 41.98 -47.00 31.53
N GLN A 420 42.72 -45.95 31.87
CA GLN A 420 42.36 -44.58 31.49
C GLN A 420 42.31 -44.41 29.97
N GLN A 421 43.33 -44.87 29.25
CA GLN A 421 43.36 -44.80 27.78
C GLN A 421 42.17 -45.53 27.15
N ARG A 422 41.82 -46.72 27.65
CA ARG A 422 40.64 -47.47 27.17
C ARG A 422 39.34 -46.72 27.45
N GLN A 423 39.21 -46.05 28.61
CA GLN A 423 38.06 -45.22 28.92
C GLN A 423 37.95 -44.00 27.99
N GLU A 424 39.06 -43.31 27.71
CA GLU A 424 39.10 -42.17 26.79
C GLU A 424 38.69 -42.58 25.36
N ILE A 425 39.10 -43.78 24.91
CA ILE A 425 38.68 -44.34 23.62
C ILE A 425 37.16 -44.58 23.59
N ILE A 426 36.59 -45.13 24.68
CA ILE A 426 35.14 -45.36 24.79
C ILE A 426 34.38 -44.03 24.79
N ASP A 427 34.86 -43.02 25.51
CA ASP A 427 34.24 -41.70 25.57
C ASP A 427 34.29 -40.99 24.19
N ARG A 428 35.41 -41.14 23.45
CA ARG A 428 35.53 -40.66 22.07
C ARG A 428 34.52 -41.36 21.14
N LEU A 429 34.35 -42.67 21.29
CA LEU A 429 33.36 -43.46 20.53
C LEU A 429 31.94 -43.03 20.84
N LYS A 430 31.61 -42.83 22.12
CA LYS A 430 30.31 -42.34 22.57
C LYS A 430 30.00 -40.98 21.96
N ASN A 431 30.92 -40.02 22.09
CA ASN A 431 30.74 -38.67 21.54
C ASN A 431 30.58 -38.67 20.01
N LEU A 432 31.22 -39.61 19.31
CA LEU A 432 31.17 -39.69 17.85
C LEU A 432 29.74 -39.84 17.29
N TYR A 433 28.81 -40.48 18.01
CA TYR A 433 27.42 -40.63 17.55
C TYR A 433 26.39 -39.90 18.41
N THR A 434 26.76 -39.34 19.57
CA THR A 434 25.85 -38.52 20.39
C THR A 434 26.01 -37.02 20.16
N ASN A 435 27.22 -36.53 19.89
CA ASN A 435 27.55 -35.10 19.84
C ASN A 435 28.51 -34.77 18.68
N THR A 436 28.20 -35.23 17.47
CA THR A 436 29.07 -35.02 16.30
C THR A 436 29.04 -33.56 15.82
N GLU A 437 30.20 -32.96 15.59
CA GLU A 437 30.29 -31.65 14.97
C GLU A 437 30.01 -31.73 13.44
N PRO A 438 29.42 -30.68 12.84
CA PRO A 438 29.24 -30.61 11.39
C PRO A 438 30.58 -30.71 10.64
N GLY A 439 30.70 -31.67 9.72
CA GLY A 439 31.92 -31.87 8.90
C GLY A 439 32.89 -32.93 9.41
N THR A 440 32.61 -33.59 10.55
CA THR A 440 33.42 -34.72 11.03
C THR A 440 33.32 -35.92 10.07
N ASN A 441 34.47 -36.47 9.66
CA ASN A 441 34.52 -37.70 8.86
C ASN A 441 34.34 -38.93 9.77
N LEU A 442 33.08 -39.34 9.96
CA LEU A 442 32.69 -40.46 10.83
C LEU A 442 33.45 -41.76 10.54
N PHE A 443 33.74 -42.06 9.27
CA PHE A 443 34.43 -43.30 8.86
C PHE A 443 35.92 -43.29 9.19
N ARG A 444 36.57 -42.13 9.11
CA ARG A 444 37.96 -41.98 9.54
C ARG A 444 38.07 -42.09 11.06
N GLU A 445 37.22 -41.37 11.79
CA GLU A 445 37.23 -41.35 13.25
C GLU A 445 36.96 -42.75 13.85
N ILE A 446 35.98 -43.49 13.33
CA ILE A 446 35.70 -44.85 13.82
C ILE A 446 36.85 -45.83 13.53
N ARG A 447 37.54 -45.65 12.40
CA ARG A 447 38.72 -46.46 12.04
C ARG A 447 39.86 -46.21 13.04
N GLU A 448 40.13 -44.94 13.34
CA GLU A 448 41.15 -44.56 14.34
C GLU A 448 40.81 -45.09 15.73
N ILE A 449 39.55 -45.00 16.17
CA ILE A 449 39.09 -45.52 17.46
C ILE A 449 39.30 -47.04 17.55
N LYS A 450 38.96 -47.79 16.49
CA LYS A 450 39.20 -49.25 16.43
C LYS A 450 40.70 -49.58 16.50
N GLU A 451 41.52 -48.82 15.79
CA GLU A 451 42.97 -48.99 15.81
C GLU A 451 43.54 -48.71 17.21
N GLN A 452 43.13 -47.62 17.85
CA GLN A 452 43.54 -47.26 19.21
C GLN A 452 43.10 -48.32 20.23
N TRP A 453 41.88 -48.84 20.10
CA TRP A 453 41.38 -49.92 20.98
C TRP A 453 42.21 -51.20 20.87
N SER A 454 42.64 -51.56 19.66
CA SER A 454 43.47 -52.76 19.41
C SER A 454 44.89 -52.63 19.97
N LYS A 455 45.44 -51.40 19.99
CA LYS A 455 46.79 -51.10 20.47
C LYS A 455 46.86 -50.81 21.98
N ALA A 456 45.72 -50.61 22.64
CA ALA A 456 45.66 -50.30 24.05
C ALA A 456 46.21 -51.46 24.90
N GLY A 457 47.04 -51.15 25.90
CA GLY A 457 47.71 -52.16 26.72
C GLY A 457 46.77 -53.00 27.60
N GLN A 458 47.35 -53.97 28.31
CA GLN A 458 46.61 -54.86 29.21
C GLN A 458 46.11 -54.11 30.47
N VAL A 459 44.94 -54.51 30.94
CA VAL A 459 44.30 -54.03 32.17
C VAL A 459 43.94 -55.22 33.06
N SER A 460 43.57 -54.98 34.31
CA SER A 460 43.17 -56.06 35.22
C SER A 460 41.96 -56.83 34.66
N LYS A 461 41.85 -58.13 34.98
CA LYS A 461 40.77 -58.99 34.47
C LYS A 461 39.36 -58.48 34.81
N ALA A 462 39.20 -57.87 35.99
CA ALA A 462 37.92 -57.29 36.42
C ALA A 462 37.53 -56.07 35.57
N GLU A 463 38.49 -55.18 35.29
CA GLU A 463 38.27 -53.95 34.53
C GLU A 463 38.11 -54.22 33.03
N PHE A 464 38.86 -55.18 32.48
CA PHE A 464 38.78 -55.55 31.07
C PHE A 464 37.35 -55.91 30.65
N LYS A 465 36.66 -56.71 31.47
CA LYS A 465 35.30 -57.16 31.17
C LYS A 465 34.33 -55.99 31.02
N ASN A 466 34.38 -55.03 31.94
CA ASN A 466 33.50 -53.86 31.94
C ASN A 466 33.82 -52.94 30.75
N LEU A 467 35.09 -52.56 30.59
CA LEU A 467 35.54 -51.71 29.48
C LEU A 467 35.20 -52.32 28.11
N ASN A 468 35.36 -53.63 27.95
CA ASN A 468 35.06 -54.31 26.70
C ASN A 468 33.56 -54.29 26.38
N ASN A 469 32.70 -54.55 27.37
CA ASN A 469 31.26 -54.47 27.18
C ASN A 469 30.81 -53.04 26.81
N ASP A 470 31.35 -52.04 27.50
CA ASP A 470 31.01 -50.63 27.25
C ASP A 470 31.47 -50.18 25.86
N TYR A 471 32.67 -50.57 25.43
CA TYR A 471 33.17 -50.31 24.09
C TYR A 471 32.23 -50.89 23.01
N PHE A 472 31.85 -52.16 23.12
CA PHE A 472 30.98 -52.80 22.14
C PHE A 472 29.55 -52.24 22.16
N HIS A 473 29.02 -51.86 23.33
CA HIS A 473 27.73 -51.18 23.42
C HIS A 473 27.73 -49.87 22.63
N HIS A 474 28.75 -49.03 22.83
CA HIS A 474 28.88 -47.76 22.10
C HIS A 474 29.20 -47.96 20.62
N LEU A 475 29.92 -49.03 20.25
CA LEU A 475 30.15 -49.40 18.86
C LEU A 475 28.85 -49.79 18.14
N THR A 476 27.98 -50.58 18.80
CA THR A 476 26.64 -50.90 18.28
C THR A 476 25.79 -49.64 18.15
N GLY A 477 25.83 -48.73 19.12
CA GLY A 477 25.11 -47.44 19.05
C GLY A 477 25.55 -46.58 17.87
N PHE A 478 26.85 -46.54 17.55
CA PHE A 478 27.36 -45.85 16.36
C PHE A 478 26.79 -46.41 15.05
N TYR A 479 26.73 -47.74 14.90
CA TYR A 479 26.17 -48.36 13.71
C TYR A 479 24.67 -48.16 13.57
N GLN A 480 23.92 -48.23 14.67
CA GLN A 480 22.48 -47.93 14.67
C GLN A 480 22.18 -46.51 14.22
N MET A 481 23.01 -45.53 14.61
CA MET A 481 22.87 -44.15 14.13
C MET A 481 23.10 -44.03 12.61
N LEU A 482 24.09 -44.75 12.07
CA LEU A 482 24.34 -44.76 10.62
C LEU A 482 23.17 -45.34 9.83
N ASP A 483 22.59 -46.44 10.30
CA ASP A 483 21.43 -47.06 9.67
C ASP A 483 20.20 -46.15 9.73
N LEU A 484 19.92 -45.54 10.88
CA LEU A 484 18.83 -44.58 11.04
C LEU A 484 18.99 -43.35 10.12
N ASN A 485 20.22 -42.86 9.95
CA ASN A 485 20.52 -41.74 9.04
C ASN A 485 20.28 -42.13 7.57
N LYS A 486 20.59 -43.38 7.20
CA LYS A 486 20.33 -43.91 5.86
C LYS A 486 18.83 -44.04 5.59
N GLU A 487 18.07 -44.64 6.52
CA GLU A 487 16.61 -44.76 6.40
C GLU A 487 15.93 -43.39 6.32
N TYR A 488 16.38 -42.43 7.13
CA TYR A 488 15.88 -41.06 7.11
C TYR A 488 16.12 -40.39 5.74
N ARG A 489 17.31 -40.53 5.15
CA ARG A 489 17.61 -40.00 3.80
C ARG A 489 16.78 -40.66 2.72
N GLU A 490 16.56 -41.97 2.80
CA GLU A 490 15.72 -42.70 1.84
C GLU A 490 14.26 -42.22 1.92
N GLN A 491 13.74 -41.95 3.12
CA GLN A 491 12.42 -41.34 3.32
C GLN A 491 12.36 -39.91 2.79
N GLU A 492 13.37 -39.08 3.04
CA GLU A 492 13.45 -37.72 2.48
C GLU A 492 13.51 -37.74 0.95
N TYR A 493 14.27 -38.65 0.34
CA TYR A 493 14.32 -38.80 -1.12
C TYR A 493 12.98 -39.23 -1.70
N ALA A 494 12.27 -40.17 -1.06
CA ALA A 494 10.94 -40.59 -1.49
C ALA A 494 9.92 -39.43 -1.39
N HIS A 495 9.92 -38.69 -0.29
CA HIS A 495 9.07 -37.51 -0.08
C HIS A 495 9.35 -36.41 -1.09
N ASN A 496 10.62 -36.09 -1.32
CA ASN A 496 11.04 -35.07 -2.28
C ASN A 496 10.72 -35.49 -3.73
N LEU A 497 10.80 -36.77 -4.06
CA LEU A 497 10.39 -37.31 -5.36
C LEU A 497 8.88 -37.16 -5.58
N GLU A 498 8.06 -37.40 -4.56
CA GLU A 498 6.61 -37.19 -4.62
C GLU A 498 6.28 -35.71 -4.87
N LYS A 499 6.96 -34.79 -4.17
CA LYS A 499 6.84 -33.35 -4.42
C LYS A 499 7.22 -32.97 -5.85
N ARG A 500 8.32 -33.49 -6.41
CA ARG A 500 8.70 -33.26 -7.81
C ARG A 500 7.60 -33.69 -8.78
N ARG A 501 7.01 -34.87 -8.55
CA ARG A 501 5.90 -35.37 -9.36
C ARG A 501 4.66 -34.47 -9.26
N HIS A 502 4.33 -33.95 -8.08
CA HIS A 502 3.25 -32.98 -7.92
C HIS A 502 3.52 -31.67 -8.67
N ILE A 503 4.75 -31.16 -8.62
CA ILE A 503 5.13 -29.95 -9.34
C ILE A 503 5.01 -30.17 -10.85
N ILE A 504 5.49 -31.30 -11.37
CA ILE A 504 5.37 -31.69 -12.79
C ILE A 504 3.89 -31.79 -13.20
N ALA A 505 3.07 -32.50 -12.41
CA ALA A 505 1.65 -32.64 -12.69
C ALA A 505 0.93 -31.29 -12.75
N ARG A 506 1.23 -30.39 -11.80
CA ARG A 506 0.66 -29.05 -11.79
C ARG A 506 1.15 -28.21 -12.97
N ALA A 507 2.43 -28.30 -13.32
CA ALA A 507 2.97 -27.63 -14.50
C ALA A 507 2.25 -28.12 -15.78
N GLN A 508 1.94 -29.41 -15.88
CA GLN A 508 1.21 -29.97 -17.01
C GLN A 508 -0.22 -29.40 -17.11
N GLU A 509 -0.91 -29.20 -16.00
CA GLU A 509 -2.22 -28.54 -15.99
C GLU A 509 -2.15 -27.10 -16.50
N LEU A 510 -1.08 -26.37 -16.17
CA LEU A 510 -0.88 -24.98 -16.62
C LEU A 510 -0.69 -24.85 -18.13
N VAL A 511 -0.27 -25.92 -18.82
CA VAL A 511 -0.21 -25.93 -20.29
C VAL A 511 -1.58 -25.67 -20.90
N ALA A 512 -2.65 -26.18 -20.28
CA ALA A 512 -4.03 -26.01 -20.76
C ALA A 512 -4.77 -24.79 -20.18
N GLU A 513 -4.16 -24.04 -19.25
CA GLU A 513 -4.82 -22.89 -18.59
C GLU A 513 -5.14 -21.78 -19.61
N PRO A 514 -6.39 -21.30 -19.73
CA PRO A 514 -6.76 -20.29 -20.73
C PRO A 514 -6.07 -18.94 -20.52
N ASN A 515 -5.80 -18.55 -19.27
CA ASN A 515 -5.12 -17.31 -18.95
C ASN A 515 -3.59 -17.51 -18.94
N VAL A 516 -2.94 -17.13 -20.04
CA VAL A 516 -1.48 -17.25 -20.22
C VAL A 516 -0.69 -16.51 -19.12
N GLN A 517 -1.14 -15.34 -18.68
CA GLN A 517 -0.44 -14.59 -17.63
C GLN A 517 -0.48 -15.31 -16.28
N LYS A 518 -1.63 -15.92 -15.95
CA LYS A 518 -1.79 -16.74 -14.74
C LYS A 518 -0.89 -17.98 -14.81
N ALA A 519 -0.87 -18.67 -15.96
CA ALA A 519 0.00 -19.81 -16.19
C ALA A 519 1.50 -19.47 -16.01
N LEU A 520 1.95 -18.33 -16.53
CA LEU A 520 3.34 -17.86 -16.38
C LEU A 520 3.70 -17.49 -14.94
N ASN A 521 2.79 -16.84 -14.21
CA ASN A 521 3.02 -16.47 -12.81
C ASN A 521 3.10 -17.71 -11.92
N GLU A 522 2.21 -18.67 -12.13
CA GLU A 522 2.18 -19.92 -11.37
C GLU A 522 3.39 -20.81 -11.72
N LEU A 523 3.83 -20.82 -12.97
CA LEU A 523 5.08 -21.49 -13.36
C LEU A 523 6.31 -20.95 -12.62
N GLN A 524 6.41 -19.62 -12.43
CA GLN A 524 7.50 -19.03 -11.63
C GLN A 524 7.48 -19.54 -10.18
N TYR A 525 6.29 -19.71 -9.61
CA TYR A 525 6.12 -20.28 -8.28
C TYR A 525 6.53 -21.76 -8.24
N LEU A 526 6.18 -22.55 -9.25
CA LEU A 526 6.60 -23.95 -9.37
C LEU A 526 8.13 -24.09 -9.47
N HIS A 527 8.83 -23.21 -10.19
CA HIS A 527 10.30 -23.17 -10.21
C HIS A 527 10.91 -22.88 -8.83
N LYS A 528 10.25 -22.03 -8.03
CA LYS A 528 10.69 -21.72 -6.67
C LYS A 528 10.49 -22.95 -5.76
N LEU A 529 9.31 -23.57 -5.80
CA LEU A 529 9.01 -24.80 -5.06
C LEU A 529 9.98 -25.94 -5.40
N TRP A 530 10.33 -26.09 -6.69
CA TRP A 530 11.31 -27.08 -7.14
C TRP A 530 12.67 -26.91 -6.47
N LYS A 531 13.13 -25.66 -6.31
CA LYS A 531 14.43 -25.32 -5.74
C LYS A 531 14.47 -25.39 -4.21
N GLU A 532 13.38 -25.01 -3.55
CA GLU A 532 13.34 -24.86 -2.09
C GLU A 532 12.85 -26.12 -1.38
N GLU A 533 11.94 -26.88 -1.98
CA GLU A 533 11.22 -27.95 -1.29
C GLU A 533 11.49 -29.36 -1.82
N ALA A 534 12.16 -29.49 -2.97
CA ALA A 534 12.28 -30.74 -3.71
C ALA A 534 13.74 -31.20 -3.95
N GLU A 535 14.68 -30.72 -3.12
CA GLU A 535 16.07 -31.17 -3.08
C GLU A 535 16.46 -31.62 -1.65
N PRO A 536 17.20 -32.73 -1.47
CA PRO A 536 17.76 -33.62 -2.50
C PRO A 536 16.85 -34.82 -2.84
N VAL A 537 17.02 -35.40 -4.04
CA VAL A 537 16.47 -36.71 -4.44
C VAL A 537 17.60 -37.64 -4.89
N ALA A 538 17.30 -38.94 -4.97
CA ALA A 538 18.24 -39.96 -5.45
C ALA A 538 18.80 -39.62 -6.85
N GLU A 539 20.05 -40.01 -7.08
CA GLU A 539 20.85 -39.59 -8.24
C GLU A 539 20.30 -40.13 -9.57
N ASP A 540 19.68 -41.32 -9.54
CA ASP A 540 19.07 -42.01 -10.66
C ASP A 540 17.81 -41.33 -11.22
N VAL A 541 17.05 -40.65 -10.37
CA VAL A 541 15.78 -39.96 -10.74
C VAL A 541 15.92 -38.44 -10.85
N ARG A 542 17.09 -37.90 -10.51
CA ARG A 542 17.31 -36.45 -10.44
C ARG A 542 17.21 -35.79 -11.80
N GLU A 543 17.91 -36.34 -12.80
CA GLU A 543 17.99 -35.74 -14.14
C GLU A 543 16.68 -35.95 -14.90
N SER A 544 16.10 -37.14 -14.83
CA SER A 544 14.85 -37.48 -15.54
C SER A 544 13.67 -36.61 -15.11
N THR A 545 13.50 -36.38 -13.80
CA THR A 545 12.43 -35.49 -13.30
C THR A 545 12.66 -34.03 -13.69
N TRP A 546 13.92 -33.59 -13.76
CA TRP A 546 14.25 -32.22 -14.18
C TRP A 546 13.98 -31.99 -15.67
N GLU A 547 14.36 -32.94 -16.53
CA GLU A 547 14.10 -32.86 -17.97
C GLU A 547 12.59 -32.75 -18.27
N GLU A 548 11.77 -33.57 -17.60
CA GLU A 548 10.31 -33.55 -17.74
C GLU A 548 9.73 -32.18 -17.34
N PHE A 549 10.10 -31.65 -16.18
CA PHE A 549 9.65 -30.33 -15.74
C PHE A 549 10.12 -29.21 -16.67
N ARG A 550 11.36 -29.30 -17.18
CA ARG A 550 11.94 -28.31 -18.10
C ARG A 550 11.22 -28.27 -19.44
N GLU A 551 10.84 -29.42 -19.98
CA GLU A 551 10.10 -29.51 -21.25
C GLU A 551 8.73 -28.83 -21.13
N ILE A 552 7.97 -29.14 -20.08
CA ILE A 552 6.65 -28.56 -19.79
C ILE A 552 6.76 -27.05 -19.58
N SER A 553 7.76 -26.61 -18.83
CA SER A 553 8.06 -25.18 -18.62
C SER A 553 8.32 -24.46 -19.95
N GLY A 554 9.04 -25.11 -20.88
CA GLY A 554 9.27 -24.61 -22.23
C GLY A 554 7.98 -24.39 -23.03
N GLN A 555 7.03 -25.32 -22.93
CA GLN A 555 5.73 -25.21 -23.61
C GLN A 555 4.91 -24.03 -23.09
N ILE A 556 4.88 -23.81 -21.77
CA ILE A 556 4.19 -22.67 -21.16
C ILE A 556 4.85 -21.34 -21.56
N HIS A 557 6.19 -21.30 -21.61
CA HIS A 557 6.90 -20.10 -22.06
C HIS A 557 6.66 -19.76 -23.54
N ALA A 558 6.46 -20.76 -24.41
CA ALA A 558 6.12 -20.53 -25.81
C ALA A 558 4.77 -19.79 -25.96
N ARG A 559 3.81 -20.04 -25.06
CA ARG A 559 2.51 -19.35 -25.03
C ARG A 559 2.60 -17.86 -24.71
N LYS A 560 3.76 -17.37 -24.23
CA LYS A 560 4.00 -15.92 -24.05
C LYS A 560 3.80 -15.12 -25.35
N GLY A 561 4.00 -15.76 -26.52
CA GLY A 561 3.68 -15.15 -27.81
C GLY A 561 2.20 -14.78 -27.95
N GLU A 562 1.29 -15.65 -27.51
CA GLU A 562 -0.16 -15.44 -27.55
C GLU A 562 -0.58 -14.20 -26.75
N LEU A 563 0.03 -14.00 -25.57
CA LEU A 563 -0.21 -12.83 -24.73
C LEU A 563 0.26 -11.53 -25.42
N MET A 564 1.41 -11.57 -26.09
CA MET A 564 1.92 -10.40 -26.83
C MET A 564 1.00 -10.04 -28.00
N GLU A 565 0.50 -11.03 -28.74
CA GLU A 565 -0.45 -10.82 -29.84
C GLU A 565 -1.79 -10.26 -29.33
N GLN A 566 -2.31 -10.78 -28.22
CA GLN A 566 -3.53 -10.28 -27.61
C GLN A 566 -3.38 -8.82 -27.14
N GLN A 567 -2.26 -8.50 -26.50
CA GLN A 567 -1.94 -7.13 -26.08
C GLN A 567 -1.77 -6.19 -27.27
N GLU A 568 -1.14 -6.64 -28.36
CA GLU A 568 -0.98 -5.83 -29.57
C GLU A 568 -2.34 -5.54 -30.23
N LYS A 569 -3.23 -6.53 -30.28
CA LYS A 569 -4.60 -6.35 -30.78
C LYS A 569 -5.39 -5.33 -29.94
N GLU A 570 -5.37 -5.46 -28.61
CA GLU A 570 -6.04 -4.53 -27.71
C GLU A 570 -5.46 -3.11 -27.84
N GLN A 571 -4.14 -2.98 -27.95
CA GLN A 571 -3.47 -1.69 -28.17
C GLN A 571 -3.89 -1.04 -29.50
N LEU A 572 -4.10 -1.84 -30.56
CA LEU A 572 -4.55 -1.34 -31.87
C LEU A 572 -6.03 -0.90 -31.84
N GLU A 573 -6.90 -1.64 -31.14
CA GLU A 573 -8.29 -1.25 -30.92
C GLU A 573 -8.37 0.05 -30.10
N ASN A 574 -7.58 0.15 -29.02
CA ASN A 574 -7.46 1.37 -28.22
C ASN A 574 -6.95 2.56 -29.06
N LEU A 575 -5.98 2.34 -29.94
CA LEU A 575 -5.45 3.39 -30.82
C LEU A 575 -6.52 3.89 -31.78
N THR A 576 -7.28 2.98 -32.40
CA THR A 576 -8.38 3.32 -33.30
C THR A 576 -9.40 4.21 -32.59
N ARG A 577 -9.88 3.80 -31.40
CA ARG A 577 -10.85 4.58 -30.63
C ARG A 577 -10.29 5.93 -30.17
N LYS A 578 -9.02 5.97 -29.74
CA LYS A 578 -8.37 7.23 -29.35
C LYS A 578 -8.27 8.21 -30.52
N ASN A 579 -8.01 7.74 -31.73
CA ASN A 579 -7.98 8.58 -32.93
C ASN A 579 -9.38 9.11 -33.30
N GLU A 580 -10.44 8.29 -33.15
CA GLU A 580 -11.83 8.73 -33.33
C GLU A 580 -12.20 9.87 -32.36
N ILE A 581 -11.82 9.75 -31.09
CA ILE A 581 -12.05 10.79 -30.07
C ILE A 581 -11.36 12.10 -30.48
N ILE A 582 -10.12 12.04 -30.96
CA ILE A 582 -9.37 13.21 -31.45
C ILE A 582 -10.12 13.87 -32.62
N ALA A 583 -10.61 13.07 -33.57
CA ALA A 583 -11.38 13.58 -34.71
C ALA A 583 -12.70 14.25 -34.28
N GLU A 584 -13.43 13.67 -33.32
CA GLU A 584 -14.64 14.29 -32.77
C GLU A 584 -14.35 15.64 -32.11
N LEU A 585 -13.27 15.74 -31.32
CA LEU A 585 -12.85 16.99 -30.68
C LEU A 585 -12.46 18.07 -31.70
N GLN A 586 -11.79 17.68 -32.79
CA GLN A 586 -11.43 18.59 -33.88
C GLN A 586 -12.67 19.11 -34.63
N GLN A 587 -13.64 18.25 -34.92
CA GLN A 587 -14.91 18.67 -35.55
C GLN A 587 -15.71 19.63 -34.67
N MET A 588 -15.72 19.41 -33.36
CA MET A 588 -16.40 20.30 -32.41
C MET A 588 -15.78 21.69 -32.36
N ALA A 589 -14.48 21.82 -32.66
CA ALA A 589 -13.78 23.09 -32.71
C ALA A 589 -14.04 23.88 -34.01
N THR A 590 -14.46 23.22 -35.10
CA THR A 590 -14.64 23.81 -36.44
C THR A 590 -16.09 24.07 -36.85
N ALA A 591 -17.08 23.70 -36.02
CA ALA A 591 -18.48 23.98 -36.32
C ALA A 591 -18.74 25.50 -36.35
N GLY A 592 -18.93 26.08 -37.55
CA GLY A 592 -19.16 27.52 -37.81
C GLY A 592 -20.49 28.10 -37.26
N ASP A 593 -21.22 28.89 -38.05
CA ASP A 593 -22.38 29.78 -37.74
C ASP A 593 -23.55 29.26 -36.86
N LYS A 594 -23.47 28.06 -36.28
CA LYS A 594 -24.43 27.46 -35.32
C LYS A 594 -23.99 27.60 -33.86
N GLN A 595 -22.97 28.40 -33.56
CA GLN A 595 -22.42 28.58 -32.21
C GLN A 595 -23.29 29.50 -31.34
N ASN A 596 -24.41 29.00 -30.83
CA ASN A 596 -25.13 29.65 -29.75
C ASN A 596 -24.60 29.18 -28.37
N HIS A 597 -25.03 29.86 -27.30
CA HIS A 597 -24.61 29.51 -25.94
C HIS A 597 -24.94 28.05 -25.58
N ASN A 598 -26.05 27.51 -26.08
CA ASN A 598 -26.49 26.15 -25.81
C ASN A 598 -25.57 25.12 -26.48
N TYR A 599 -25.13 25.38 -27.72
CA TYR A 599 -24.14 24.55 -28.42
C TYR A 599 -22.86 24.44 -27.61
N TRP A 600 -22.31 25.56 -27.13
CA TRP A 600 -21.09 25.54 -26.32
C TRP A 600 -21.27 24.82 -24.98
N GLN A 601 -22.41 24.97 -24.31
CA GLN A 601 -22.73 24.22 -23.09
C GLN A 601 -22.79 22.70 -23.33
N SER A 602 -23.45 22.24 -24.38
CA SER A 602 -23.48 20.82 -24.74
C SER A 602 -22.11 20.30 -25.16
N SER A 603 -21.37 21.08 -25.93
CA SER A 603 -20.05 20.72 -26.44
C SER A 603 -19.00 20.64 -25.32
N ILE A 604 -19.10 21.48 -24.28
CA ILE A 604 -18.22 21.36 -23.10
C ILE A 604 -18.45 20.02 -22.40
N LYS A 605 -19.72 19.66 -22.14
CA LYS A 605 -20.05 18.37 -21.49
C LYS A 605 -19.56 17.18 -22.33
N LYS A 606 -19.77 17.23 -23.65
CA LYS A 606 -19.32 16.16 -24.56
C LYS A 606 -17.80 16.08 -24.63
N ALA A 607 -17.09 17.21 -24.69
CA ALA A 607 -15.63 17.24 -24.70
C ALA A 607 -15.02 16.69 -23.40
N ASP A 608 -15.63 16.98 -22.24
CA ASP A 608 -15.19 16.42 -20.96
C ASP A 608 -15.43 14.90 -20.89
N ALA A 609 -16.56 14.41 -21.40
CA ALA A 609 -16.83 12.97 -21.49
C ALA A 609 -15.81 12.24 -22.38
N LEU A 610 -15.55 12.78 -23.58
CA LEU A 610 -14.54 12.27 -24.52
C LEU A 610 -13.13 12.28 -23.93
N ARG A 611 -12.79 13.30 -23.12
CA ARG A 611 -11.52 13.35 -22.40
C ARG A 611 -11.41 12.23 -21.37
N GLN A 612 -12.45 11.95 -20.59
CA GLN A 612 -12.44 10.86 -19.62
C GLN A 612 -12.34 9.50 -20.32
N GLU A 613 -13.08 9.32 -21.41
CA GLU A 613 -12.99 8.11 -22.24
C GLU A 613 -11.56 7.89 -22.77
N PHE A 614 -10.93 8.94 -23.32
CA PHE A 614 -9.55 8.86 -23.80
C PHE A 614 -8.54 8.44 -22.71
N ILE A 615 -8.72 8.95 -21.49
CA ILE A 615 -7.84 8.63 -20.35
C ILE A 615 -8.07 7.21 -19.84
N ASN A 616 -9.34 6.76 -19.81
CA ASN A 616 -9.72 5.44 -19.32
C ASN A 616 -9.41 4.32 -20.32
N LEU A 617 -9.35 4.62 -21.61
CA LEU A 617 -8.90 3.68 -22.63
C LEU A 617 -7.44 3.28 -22.39
N GLY A 618 -7.16 1.99 -22.56
CA GLY A 618 -5.88 1.37 -22.24
C GLY A 618 -4.69 1.90 -23.05
N SER A 619 -3.54 1.24 -22.86
CA SER A 619 -2.31 1.62 -23.56
C SER A 619 -2.45 1.46 -25.07
N VAL A 620 -1.69 2.27 -25.82
CA VAL A 620 -1.54 2.17 -27.27
C VAL A 620 -0.10 1.76 -27.61
N PRO A 621 0.20 1.36 -28.86
CA PRO A 621 1.56 0.92 -29.21
C PRO A 621 2.58 2.01 -28.87
N ARG A 622 3.67 1.62 -28.18
CA ARG A 622 4.68 2.56 -27.64
C ARG A 622 5.21 3.55 -28.69
N LYS A 623 5.36 3.11 -29.95
CA LYS A 623 5.83 3.96 -31.06
C LYS A 623 4.89 5.14 -31.36
N LEU A 624 3.58 4.97 -31.16
CA LEU A 624 2.55 5.94 -31.52
C LEU A 624 1.96 6.67 -30.30
N SER A 625 2.27 6.24 -29.08
CA SER A 625 1.74 6.82 -27.84
C SER A 625 2.03 8.31 -27.71
N ASN A 626 3.25 8.76 -28.00
CA ASN A 626 3.63 10.17 -27.89
C ASN A 626 2.91 11.04 -28.93
N GLN A 627 2.76 10.51 -30.15
CA GLN A 627 2.06 11.19 -31.23
C GLN A 627 0.58 11.35 -30.89
N ASN A 628 -0.10 10.24 -30.56
CA ASN A 628 -1.52 10.23 -30.21
C ASN A 628 -1.84 11.16 -29.03
N TRP A 629 -0.98 11.19 -27.99
CA TRP A 629 -1.13 12.14 -26.88
C TRP A 629 -0.94 13.61 -27.28
N THR A 630 -0.03 13.88 -28.21
CA THR A 630 0.23 15.23 -28.70
C THR A 630 -0.94 15.74 -29.54
N GLU A 631 -1.44 14.92 -30.46
CA GLU A 631 -2.62 15.22 -31.29
C GLU A 631 -3.88 15.45 -30.43
N PHE A 632 -4.08 14.65 -29.38
CA PHE A 632 -5.15 14.85 -28.40
C PHE A 632 -5.06 16.20 -27.68
N LYS A 633 -3.88 16.55 -27.16
CA LYS A 633 -3.67 17.84 -26.49
C LYS A 633 -3.91 19.01 -27.43
N GLU A 634 -3.48 18.89 -28.68
CA GLU A 634 -3.69 19.92 -29.69
C GLU A 634 -5.17 20.09 -30.03
N ALA A 635 -5.91 19.00 -30.24
CA ALA A 635 -7.35 19.04 -30.45
C ALA A 635 -8.10 19.71 -29.28
N LEU A 636 -7.74 19.36 -28.03
CA LEU A 636 -8.33 19.96 -26.83
C LEU A 636 -7.96 21.45 -26.67
N ARG A 637 -6.74 21.83 -27.06
CA ARG A 637 -6.29 23.23 -27.06
C ARG A 637 -7.07 24.05 -28.09
N ASN A 638 -7.27 23.50 -29.28
CA ASN A 638 -8.02 24.15 -30.35
C ASN A 638 -9.49 24.33 -29.95
N PHE A 639 -10.12 23.30 -29.39
CA PHE A 639 -11.47 23.37 -28.84
C PHE A 639 -11.60 24.46 -27.75
N ASN A 640 -10.68 24.49 -26.78
CA ASN A 640 -10.71 25.49 -25.71
C ASN A 640 -10.46 26.92 -26.22
N THR A 641 -9.62 27.07 -27.25
CA THR A 641 -9.35 28.37 -27.88
C THR A 641 -10.62 28.90 -28.56
N ALA A 642 -11.29 28.07 -29.35
CA ALA A 642 -12.57 28.42 -29.99
C ALA A 642 -13.65 28.78 -28.97
N LYS A 643 -13.79 27.98 -27.90
CA LYS A 643 -14.69 28.27 -26.77
C LYS A 643 -14.39 29.63 -26.12
N ASN A 644 -13.13 29.89 -25.81
CA ASN A 644 -12.72 31.11 -25.12
C ASN A 644 -12.95 32.35 -25.98
N ASN A 645 -12.69 32.26 -27.30
CA ASN A 645 -12.97 33.33 -28.25
C ASN A 645 -14.47 33.66 -28.26
N TYR A 646 -15.34 32.65 -28.38
CA TYR A 646 -16.79 32.85 -28.35
C TYR A 646 -17.27 33.60 -27.09
N TYR A 647 -16.84 33.16 -25.89
CA TYR A 647 -17.27 33.83 -24.65
C TYR A 647 -16.65 35.23 -24.48
N LYS A 648 -15.47 35.48 -25.07
CA LYS A 648 -14.86 36.81 -25.11
C LYS A 648 -15.67 37.76 -26.00
N ASP A 649 -16.06 37.30 -27.18
CA ASP A 649 -16.86 38.08 -28.13
C ASP A 649 -18.26 38.36 -27.57
N LEU A 650 -18.92 37.35 -26.98
CA LEU A 650 -20.21 37.52 -26.30
C LEU A 650 -20.13 38.56 -25.16
N LYS A 651 -19.03 38.59 -24.40
CA LYS A 651 -18.83 39.57 -23.34
C LYS A 651 -18.62 40.98 -23.90
N ASN A 652 -17.88 41.11 -25.00
CA ASN A 652 -17.70 42.39 -25.69
C ASN A 652 -19.02 42.92 -26.24
N ASP A 653 -19.83 42.07 -26.88
CA ASP A 653 -21.16 42.45 -27.39
C ASP A 653 -22.09 42.90 -26.27
N GLN A 654 -22.09 42.20 -25.14
CA GLN A 654 -22.85 42.59 -23.95
C GLN A 654 -22.39 43.95 -23.40
N GLN A 655 -21.09 44.23 -23.41
CA GLN A 655 -20.55 45.52 -22.98
C GLN A 655 -20.94 46.65 -23.94
N GLN A 656 -20.84 46.44 -25.25
CA GLN A 656 -21.30 47.41 -26.24
C GLN A 656 -22.81 47.68 -26.12
N ASN A 657 -23.62 46.64 -25.89
CA ASN A 657 -25.04 46.78 -25.63
C ASN A 657 -25.30 47.58 -24.35
N LEU A 658 -24.51 47.38 -23.30
CA LEU A 658 -24.60 48.13 -22.05
C LEU A 658 -24.32 49.61 -22.28
N ASP A 659 -23.23 49.93 -22.97
CA ASP A 659 -22.84 51.32 -23.28
C ASP A 659 -23.93 52.03 -24.10
N ARG A 660 -24.51 51.34 -25.09
CA ARG A 660 -25.65 51.85 -25.87
C ARG A 660 -26.89 52.09 -25.01
N LYS A 661 -27.22 51.17 -24.09
CA LYS A 661 -28.37 51.35 -23.17
C LYS A 661 -28.15 52.48 -22.17
N LEU A 662 -26.93 52.64 -21.67
CA LEU A 662 -26.57 53.77 -20.80
C LEU A 662 -26.69 55.11 -21.54
N ALA A 663 -26.30 55.17 -22.81
CA ALA A 663 -26.50 56.37 -23.63
C ALA A 663 -27.99 56.73 -23.80
N LEU A 664 -28.87 55.72 -24.03
CA LEU A 664 -30.32 55.96 -24.07
C LEU A 664 -30.87 56.47 -22.73
N ILE A 665 -30.39 55.94 -21.61
CA ILE A 665 -30.77 56.40 -20.26
C ILE A 665 -30.34 57.84 -20.05
N GLN A 666 -29.12 58.21 -20.47
CA GLN A 666 -28.64 59.57 -20.34
C GLN A 666 -29.49 60.55 -21.15
N THR A 667 -29.83 60.21 -22.40
CA THR A 667 -30.73 61.00 -23.24
C THR A 667 -32.13 61.10 -22.63
N ALA A 668 -32.67 60.02 -22.07
CA ALA A 668 -33.95 60.01 -21.38
C ALA A 668 -33.93 60.93 -20.14
N LYS A 669 -32.90 60.83 -19.30
CA LYS A 669 -32.74 61.67 -18.10
C LYS A 669 -32.60 63.16 -18.44
N TYR A 670 -31.87 63.50 -19.50
CA TYR A 670 -31.71 64.90 -19.92
C TYR A 670 -33.01 65.54 -20.40
N ASN A 671 -33.88 64.77 -21.05
CA ASN A 671 -35.12 65.26 -21.65
C ASN A 671 -36.37 65.02 -20.78
N GLN A 672 -36.23 64.44 -19.58
CA GLN A 672 -37.35 64.02 -18.74
C GLN A 672 -38.21 65.19 -18.22
N ASP A 673 -37.61 66.38 -18.11
CA ASP A 673 -38.24 67.62 -17.65
C ASP A 673 -38.55 68.59 -18.82
N SER A 674 -38.44 68.12 -20.07
CA SER A 674 -38.69 68.96 -21.25
C SER A 674 -40.17 69.32 -21.38
N GLU A 675 -40.43 70.62 -21.56
CA GLU A 675 -41.79 71.15 -21.76
C GLU A 675 -42.19 71.25 -23.24
N ASP A 676 -41.30 70.89 -24.18
CA ASP A 676 -41.65 70.73 -25.60
C ASP A 676 -42.28 69.34 -25.83
N TRP A 677 -43.55 69.22 -25.43
CA TRP A 677 -44.28 67.96 -25.39
C TRP A 677 -44.42 67.28 -26.76
N THR A 678 -44.46 68.03 -27.85
CA THR A 678 -44.65 67.46 -29.20
C THR A 678 -43.39 66.70 -29.64
N THR A 679 -42.23 67.32 -29.43
CA THR A 679 -40.93 66.75 -29.76
C THR A 679 -40.52 65.68 -28.74
N ALA A 680 -40.73 65.95 -27.45
CA ALA A 680 -40.33 65.05 -26.36
C ALA A 680 -41.12 63.73 -26.36
N VAL A 681 -42.43 63.73 -26.64
CA VAL A 681 -43.21 62.48 -26.74
C VAL A 681 -42.70 61.59 -27.87
N SER A 682 -42.34 62.20 -29.01
CA SER A 682 -41.77 61.47 -30.15
C SER A 682 -40.38 60.90 -29.83
N LEU A 683 -39.54 61.68 -29.13
CA LEU A 683 -38.23 61.23 -28.65
C LEU A 683 -38.35 60.03 -27.69
N PHE A 684 -39.20 60.09 -26.67
CA PHE A 684 -39.35 59.00 -25.71
C PHE A 684 -39.91 57.71 -26.34
N LYS A 685 -40.78 57.83 -27.36
CA LYS A 685 -41.20 56.66 -28.16
C LYS A 685 -40.03 56.04 -28.92
N ASN A 686 -39.21 56.86 -29.58
CA ASN A 686 -38.03 56.38 -30.30
C ASN A 686 -37.01 55.73 -29.34
N LEU A 687 -36.76 56.32 -28.16
CA LEU A 687 -35.87 55.73 -27.15
C LEU A 687 -36.37 54.35 -26.69
N GLN A 688 -37.68 54.18 -26.52
CA GLN A 688 -38.28 52.88 -26.15
C GLN A 688 -38.16 51.84 -27.28
N GLU A 689 -38.24 52.27 -28.54
CA GLU A 689 -38.03 51.38 -29.69
C GLU A 689 -36.56 50.97 -29.83
N GLU A 690 -35.62 51.92 -29.69
CA GLU A 690 -34.18 51.62 -29.72
C GLU A 690 -33.77 50.72 -28.56
N TRP A 691 -34.33 50.91 -27.37
CA TRP A 691 -34.10 50.04 -26.22
C TRP A 691 -34.44 48.57 -26.52
N LYS A 692 -35.53 48.31 -27.25
CA LYS A 692 -35.95 46.97 -27.66
C LYS A 692 -35.05 46.36 -28.73
N LYS A 693 -34.43 47.19 -29.57
CA LYS A 693 -33.49 46.76 -30.62
C LYS A 693 -32.11 46.40 -30.08
N ILE A 694 -31.68 47.02 -28.96
CA ILE A 694 -30.39 46.71 -28.34
C ILE A 694 -30.47 45.37 -27.59
N GLY A 695 -29.49 44.50 -27.85
CA GLY A 695 -29.41 43.16 -27.28
C GLY A 695 -29.24 43.11 -25.75
N HIS A 696 -28.94 41.92 -25.24
CA HIS A 696 -28.78 41.71 -23.80
C HIS A 696 -27.52 42.38 -23.26
N VAL A 697 -27.60 42.82 -22.00
CA VAL A 697 -26.48 43.41 -21.23
C VAL A 697 -26.01 42.40 -20.18
N PRO A 698 -24.84 42.61 -19.53
CA PRO A 698 -24.36 41.71 -18.49
C PRO A 698 -25.41 41.53 -17.40
N ARG A 699 -25.66 40.26 -17.03
CA ARG A 699 -26.77 39.88 -16.13
C ARG A 699 -26.77 40.65 -14.79
N ALA A 700 -25.58 40.98 -14.27
CA ALA A 700 -25.41 41.74 -13.03
C ALA A 700 -25.92 43.19 -13.10
N GLN A 701 -26.02 43.79 -14.30
CA GLN A 701 -26.40 45.18 -14.50
C GLN A 701 -27.77 45.32 -15.17
N ALA A 702 -28.37 44.22 -15.63
CA ALA A 702 -29.61 44.22 -16.41
C ALA A 702 -30.77 44.91 -15.70
N ASP A 703 -31.03 44.54 -14.44
CA ASP A 703 -32.16 45.08 -13.67
C ASP A 703 -31.96 46.56 -13.36
N ARG A 704 -30.76 46.95 -12.91
CA ARG A 704 -30.42 48.35 -12.63
C ARG A 704 -30.60 49.24 -13.86
N VAL A 705 -30.04 48.83 -14.99
CA VAL A 705 -30.09 49.58 -16.25
C VAL A 705 -31.54 49.72 -16.72
N TRP A 706 -32.35 48.67 -16.59
CA TRP A 706 -33.77 48.73 -16.89
C TRP A 706 -34.56 49.67 -15.97
N ASP A 707 -34.33 49.60 -14.67
CA ASP A 707 -35.02 50.44 -13.68
C ASP A 707 -34.69 51.92 -13.88
N GLU A 708 -33.43 52.25 -14.18
CA GLU A 708 -33.01 53.63 -14.47
C GLU A 708 -33.67 54.18 -15.75
N PHE A 709 -33.75 53.38 -16.82
CA PHE A 709 -34.43 53.77 -18.06
C PHE A 709 -35.94 53.95 -17.86
N ARG A 710 -36.56 52.98 -17.19
CA ARG A 710 -37.99 52.98 -16.90
C ARG A 710 -38.37 54.14 -15.98
N GLY A 711 -37.54 54.44 -14.98
CA GLY A 711 -37.71 55.59 -14.09
C GLY A 711 -37.77 56.91 -14.84
N ALA A 712 -36.79 57.16 -15.73
CA ALA A 712 -36.76 58.38 -16.55
C ALA A 712 -37.99 58.50 -17.48
N CYS A 713 -38.40 57.39 -18.11
CA CYS A 713 -39.61 57.37 -18.94
C CYS A 713 -40.88 57.64 -18.13
N ASN A 714 -41.02 57.00 -16.96
CA ASN A 714 -42.19 57.17 -16.10
C ASN A 714 -42.32 58.61 -15.62
N HIS A 715 -41.20 59.24 -15.20
CA HIS A 715 -41.16 60.63 -14.77
C HIS A 715 -41.69 61.59 -15.85
N PHE A 716 -41.20 61.44 -17.09
CA PHE A 716 -41.68 62.23 -18.22
C PHE A 716 -43.20 62.04 -18.46
N PHE A 717 -43.67 60.80 -18.53
CA PHE A 717 -45.10 60.51 -18.80
C PHE A 717 -46.02 60.84 -17.62
N GLU A 718 -45.52 60.90 -16.39
CA GLU A 718 -46.26 61.42 -15.23
C GLU A 718 -46.43 62.93 -15.32
N ASN A 719 -45.37 63.67 -15.66
CA ASN A 719 -45.44 65.11 -15.87
C ASN A 719 -46.38 65.47 -17.04
N TYR A 720 -46.29 64.72 -18.14
CA TYR A 720 -47.21 64.85 -19.28
C TYR A 720 -48.67 64.60 -18.88
N ARG A 721 -48.93 63.60 -18.02
CA ARG A 721 -50.28 63.31 -17.49
C ARG A 721 -50.80 64.40 -16.56
N LYS A 722 -49.97 64.94 -15.67
CA LYS A 722 -50.35 66.05 -14.77
C LYS A 722 -50.81 67.30 -15.54
N LYS A 723 -50.12 67.65 -16.63
CA LYS A 723 -50.53 68.75 -17.51
C LYS A 723 -51.86 68.48 -18.23
N ASN A 724 -52.08 67.26 -18.70
CA ASN A 724 -53.33 66.91 -19.39
C ASN A 724 -54.51 66.71 -18.43
N ALA A 725 -54.25 66.49 -17.14
CA ALA A 725 -55.27 66.36 -16.11
C ALA A 725 -55.98 67.71 -15.82
N THR A 726 -55.25 68.82 -15.80
CA THR A 726 -55.82 70.17 -15.56
C THR A 726 -56.78 70.66 -16.66
N GLY A 727 -56.89 69.95 -17.80
CA GLY A 727 -57.83 70.27 -18.87
C GLY A 727 -59.15 69.48 -18.89
N ASN A 728 -59.38 68.53 -17.96
CA ASN A 728 -60.53 67.61 -18.05
C ASN A 728 -61.30 67.37 -16.73
N ASP A 729 -61.01 68.14 -15.68
CA ASP A 729 -61.58 67.98 -14.34
C ASP A 729 -62.95 68.66 -14.16
N ASP A 730 -63.96 68.26 -14.94
CA ASP A 730 -65.35 68.67 -14.63
C ASP A 730 -66.41 67.59 -14.86
N TRP A 731 -66.02 66.33 -15.08
CA TRP A 731 -66.99 65.26 -15.32
C TRP A 731 -67.84 64.94 -14.08
N ALA A 732 -67.26 64.97 -12.88
CA ALA A 732 -67.99 64.76 -11.63
C ALA A 732 -69.00 65.90 -11.37
N MET A 733 -68.61 67.14 -11.68
CA MET A 733 -69.47 68.31 -11.53
C MET A 733 -70.58 68.32 -12.59
N ASN A 734 -70.29 67.91 -13.82
CA ASN A 734 -71.27 67.68 -14.88
C ASN A 734 -72.26 66.56 -14.51
N PHE A 735 -71.80 65.48 -13.87
CA PHE A 735 -72.69 64.41 -13.40
C PHE A 735 -73.63 64.89 -12.30
N LYS A 736 -73.15 65.72 -11.37
CA LYS A 736 -74.00 66.32 -10.32
C LYS A 736 -75.07 67.25 -10.92
N LYS A 737 -74.69 68.09 -11.88
CA LYS A 737 -75.62 68.97 -12.62
C LYS A 737 -76.66 68.16 -13.41
N LYS A 738 -76.24 67.13 -14.16
CA LYS A 738 -77.18 66.25 -14.88
C LYS A 738 -78.06 65.44 -13.93
N SER A 739 -77.55 64.99 -12.77
CA SER A 739 -78.40 64.31 -11.77
C SER A 739 -79.48 65.24 -11.22
N ALA A 740 -79.15 66.52 -10.98
CA ALA A 740 -80.14 67.51 -10.55
C ALA A 740 -81.21 67.77 -11.63
N LEU A 741 -80.80 67.96 -12.89
CA LEU A 741 -81.72 68.17 -14.02
C LEU A 741 -82.62 66.96 -14.29
N LEU A 742 -82.12 65.73 -14.08
CA LEU A 742 -82.93 64.52 -14.20
C LEU A 742 -84.01 64.46 -13.11
N GLU A 743 -83.68 64.87 -11.89
CA GLU A 743 -84.63 64.88 -10.79
C GLU A 743 -85.66 65.99 -10.91
N GLU A 744 -85.24 67.15 -11.42
CA GLU A 744 -86.15 68.22 -11.82
C GLU A 744 -87.12 67.72 -12.90
N LEU A 745 -86.62 67.04 -13.94
CA LEU A 745 -87.45 66.46 -15.00
C LEU A 745 -88.47 65.44 -14.46
N LYS A 746 -88.16 64.69 -13.39
CA LYS A 746 -89.13 63.78 -12.75
C LYS A 746 -90.26 64.55 -12.09
N GLN A 747 -89.98 65.70 -11.48
CA GLN A 747 -90.94 66.50 -10.72
C GLN A 747 -91.78 67.46 -11.58
N THR A 748 -91.31 67.84 -12.77
CA THR A 748 -92.07 68.70 -13.70
C THR A 748 -93.40 68.05 -14.11
N ALA A 749 -94.52 68.78 -14.02
CA ALA A 749 -95.81 68.27 -14.49
C ALA A 749 -95.79 68.03 -16.00
N ASP A 750 -96.47 66.99 -16.48
CA ASP A 750 -96.48 66.61 -17.90
C ASP A 750 -97.05 67.72 -18.81
N THR A 751 -97.80 68.68 -18.24
CA THR A 751 -98.44 69.82 -18.91
C THR A 751 -97.55 71.07 -19.09
N ASP A 752 -96.33 71.09 -18.55
CA ASP A 752 -95.46 72.27 -18.51
C ASP A 752 -94.39 72.25 -19.62
N ALA A 753 -94.79 72.59 -20.84
CA ALA A 753 -93.96 72.49 -22.05
C ALA A 753 -92.73 73.41 -22.02
N ASP A 754 -92.84 74.62 -21.46
CA ASP A 754 -91.74 75.59 -21.40
C ASP A 754 -90.60 75.09 -20.50
N ASN A 755 -90.97 74.45 -19.39
CA ASN A 755 -90.03 73.93 -18.41
C ASN A 755 -89.33 72.65 -18.90
N LEU A 756 -90.05 71.78 -19.62
CA LEU A 756 -89.45 70.64 -20.33
C LEU A 756 -88.41 71.09 -21.38
N MET A 757 -88.66 72.21 -22.07
CA MET A 757 -87.75 72.76 -23.07
C MET A 757 -86.50 73.39 -22.44
N ARG A 758 -86.66 74.09 -21.31
CA ARG A 758 -85.54 74.63 -20.50
C ARG A 758 -84.61 73.50 -20.03
N ILE A 759 -85.16 72.50 -19.36
CA ILE A 759 -84.38 71.38 -18.80
C ILE A 759 -83.62 70.63 -19.91
N ARG A 760 -84.22 70.45 -21.09
CA ARG A 760 -83.54 69.87 -22.26
C ARG A 760 -82.34 70.71 -22.72
N ASN A 761 -82.48 72.03 -22.76
CA ASN A 761 -81.41 72.92 -23.20
C ASN A 761 -80.26 72.96 -22.18
N GLU A 762 -80.56 73.02 -20.89
CA GLU A 762 -79.55 72.97 -19.82
C GLU A 762 -78.84 71.61 -19.75
N TRP A 763 -79.56 70.52 -20.04
CA TRP A 763 -78.98 69.18 -20.16
C TRP A 763 -77.95 69.09 -21.29
N ASN A 764 -78.29 69.66 -22.46
CA ASN A 764 -77.43 69.66 -23.64
C ASN A 764 -76.23 70.61 -23.49
N ALA A 765 -76.38 71.71 -22.74
CA ALA A 765 -75.29 72.62 -22.41
C ALA A 765 -74.30 72.02 -21.39
N THR A 766 -74.73 71.05 -20.59
CA THR A 766 -73.85 70.38 -19.61
C THR A 766 -72.97 69.32 -20.27
N GLY A 767 -71.67 69.35 -19.96
CA GLY A 767 -70.63 68.53 -20.59
C GLY A 767 -70.73 67.01 -20.35
N LYS A 768 -69.67 66.28 -20.71
CA LYS A 768 -69.61 64.82 -20.58
C LYS A 768 -69.55 64.39 -19.10
N VAL A 769 -70.08 63.20 -18.82
CA VAL A 769 -70.11 62.56 -17.49
C VAL A 769 -69.17 61.35 -17.45
N PRO A 770 -68.75 60.87 -16.26
CA PRO A 770 -67.91 59.70 -16.13
C PRO A 770 -68.51 58.47 -16.83
N ARG A 771 -67.64 57.63 -17.40
CA ARG A 771 -68.05 56.51 -18.27
C ARG A 771 -68.95 55.48 -17.56
N ASP A 772 -68.70 55.24 -16.28
CA ASP A 772 -69.48 54.37 -15.40
C ASP A 772 -70.88 54.93 -15.06
N LYS A 773 -71.08 56.24 -15.26
CA LYS A 773 -72.34 56.96 -15.01
C LYS A 773 -73.06 57.40 -16.27
N MET A 774 -72.66 56.89 -17.43
CA MET A 774 -73.19 57.31 -18.74
C MET A 774 -74.68 56.96 -18.95
N ASN A 775 -75.21 55.99 -18.19
CA ASN A 775 -76.62 55.59 -18.16
C ASN A 775 -77.58 56.73 -17.77
N ILE A 776 -77.09 57.78 -17.12
CA ILE A 776 -77.92 58.94 -16.81
C ILE A 776 -78.49 59.61 -18.08
N ASN A 777 -77.76 59.55 -19.20
CA ASN A 777 -78.24 60.10 -20.48
C ASN A 777 -79.36 59.26 -21.10
N SER A 778 -79.34 57.93 -20.93
CA SER A 778 -80.43 57.08 -21.43
C SER A 778 -81.67 57.23 -20.57
N GLU A 779 -81.51 57.37 -19.25
CA GLU A 779 -82.62 57.67 -18.33
C GLU A 779 -83.29 59.01 -18.63
N PHE A 780 -82.51 60.08 -18.80
CA PHE A 780 -83.03 61.40 -19.17
C PHE A 780 -83.78 61.38 -20.49
N ASN A 781 -83.19 60.80 -21.55
CA ASN A 781 -83.84 60.73 -22.85
C ASN A 781 -85.11 59.88 -22.82
N ARG A 782 -85.14 58.80 -22.02
CA ARG A 782 -86.34 57.97 -21.86
C ARG A 782 -87.45 58.75 -21.15
N LEU A 783 -87.12 59.44 -20.05
CA LEU A 783 -88.08 60.22 -19.27
C LEU A 783 -88.59 61.43 -20.04
N LEU A 784 -87.71 62.14 -20.75
CA LEU A 784 -88.09 63.26 -21.60
C LEU A 784 -89.03 62.78 -22.72
N ARG A 785 -88.70 61.66 -23.38
CA ARG A 785 -89.59 61.06 -24.40
C ARG A 785 -90.94 60.65 -23.83
N SER A 786 -91.01 60.09 -22.61
CA SER A 786 -92.30 59.72 -22.02
C SER A 786 -93.16 60.94 -21.71
N LYS A 787 -92.56 62.02 -21.19
CA LYS A 787 -93.30 63.25 -20.86
C LYS A 787 -93.71 64.05 -22.10
N THR A 788 -92.85 64.10 -23.13
CA THR A 788 -93.18 64.81 -24.38
C THR A 788 -94.19 64.04 -25.26
N LYS A 789 -94.36 62.73 -25.11
CA LYS A 789 -95.27 61.92 -25.94
C LYS A 789 -96.77 62.12 -25.63
N GLN A 790 -97.13 62.70 -24.49
CA GLN A 790 -98.53 63.03 -24.15
C GLN A 790 -99.01 64.37 -24.71
N HIS A 791 -98.10 65.27 -25.11
CA HIS A 791 -98.41 66.45 -25.90
C HIS A 791 -98.10 66.14 -27.36
N GLY A 792 -99.12 65.96 -28.19
CA GLY A 792 -99.02 65.60 -29.62
C GLY A 792 -98.28 66.64 -30.49
N GLY A 793 -96.99 66.84 -30.23
CA GLY A 793 -96.08 67.70 -30.94
C GLY A 793 -94.79 66.94 -31.21
N ASP A 794 -94.61 66.60 -32.49
CA ASP A 794 -93.40 66.03 -33.04
C ASP A 794 -92.27 67.09 -32.97
N PHE A 795 -91.64 67.23 -31.82
CA PHE A 795 -90.52 68.17 -31.59
C PHE A 795 -89.19 67.54 -32.02
N ALA A 796 -88.99 67.54 -33.33
CA ALA A 796 -87.78 67.13 -34.02
C ALA A 796 -86.51 67.88 -33.55
N THR A 797 -85.35 67.20 -33.60
CA THR A 797 -84.03 67.73 -34.06
C THR A 797 -83.00 66.60 -34.00
N ARG A 798 -82.50 66.07 -35.13
CA ARG A 798 -81.38 66.62 -35.91
C ARG A 798 -80.21 66.98 -34.99
N ASP A 799 -79.42 65.98 -34.58
CA ASP A 799 -78.06 66.21 -34.11
C ASP A 799 -77.10 65.66 -35.14
N ASN A 800 -76.32 66.59 -35.68
CA ASN A 800 -75.39 66.42 -36.75
C ASN A 800 -74.06 65.96 -36.12
N ARG A 801 -73.77 64.66 -36.18
CA ARG A 801 -72.40 64.16 -36.13
C ARG A 801 -72.13 63.35 -37.39
N GLN A 802 -71.89 64.08 -38.48
CA GLN A 802 -71.03 63.58 -39.54
C GLN A 802 -69.61 63.43 -38.99
N GLY A 803 -68.93 62.36 -39.43
CA GLY A 803 -67.50 62.17 -39.23
C GLY A 803 -67.15 60.79 -38.68
N GLU A 804 -66.96 59.83 -39.60
CA GLU A 804 -66.07 58.67 -39.46
C GLU A 804 -66.21 57.79 -38.21
N ASN A 805 -66.89 56.65 -38.37
CA ASN A 805 -66.41 55.31 -37.98
C ASN A 805 -67.59 54.34 -38.01
N ARG A 806 -67.95 53.86 -39.20
CA ARG A 806 -68.50 52.52 -39.31
C ARG A 806 -67.33 51.57 -39.51
N ILE A 807 -66.66 51.23 -38.41
CA ILE A 807 -66.02 49.93 -38.34
C ILE A 807 -67.16 48.99 -37.94
N PRO A 808 -67.50 47.96 -38.73
CA PRO A 808 -68.60 47.07 -38.40
C PRO A 808 -68.33 46.49 -37.01
N ASP A 809 -69.33 46.44 -36.13
CA ASP A 809 -69.18 45.93 -34.75
C ASP A 809 -68.47 44.57 -34.70
N ARG A 810 -68.54 43.81 -35.79
CA ARG A 810 -67.79 42.58 -36.03
C ARG A 810 -66.27 42.77 -36.04
N ALA A 811 -65.73 43.77 -36.75
CA ALA A 811 -64.30 44.07 -36.75
C ALA A 811 -63.81 44.62 -35.40
N ARG A 812 -64.67 45.32 -34.64
CA ARG A 812 -64.36 45.73 -33.26
C ARG A 812 -64.27 44.52 -32.33
N LYS A 813 -65.24 43.60 -32.40
CA LYS A 813 -65.24 42.34 -31.62
C LYS A 813 -64.03 41.47 -31.96
N LEU A 814 -63.69 41.33 -33.25
CA LEU A 814 -62.50 40.58 -33.68
C LEU A 814 -61.21 41.22 -33.17
N ARG A 815 -61.08 42.56 -33.15
CA ARG A 815 -59.92 43.22 -32.53
C ARG A 815 -59.81 42.95 -31.04
N THR A 816 -60.93 42.96 -30.31
CA THR A 816 -60.93 42.60 -28.89
C THR A 816 -60.53 41.13 -28.69
N GLN A 817 -61.07 40.22 -29.51
CA GLN A 817 -60.74 38.79 -29.45
C GLN A 817 -59.26 38.51 -29.78
N VAL A 818 -58.68 39.22 -30.75
CA VAL A 818 -57.25 39.16 -31.07
C VAL A 818 -56.42 39.62 -29.87
N ALA A 819 -56.77 40.76 -29.25
CA ALA A 819 -56.07 41.26 -28.07
C ALA A 819 -56.16 40.31 -26.86
N ASP A 820 -57.33 39.70 -26.64
CA ASP A 820 -57.54 38.74 -25.55
C ASP A 820 -56.73 37.43 -25.78
N LEU A 821 -56.67 36.94 -27.01
CA LEU A 821 -55.87 35.77 -27.39
C LEU A 821 -54.37 36.04 -27.25
N GLU A 822 -53.89 37.22 -27.67
CA GLU A 822 -52.49 37.65 -27.49
C GLU A 822 -52.11 37.75 -26.01
N ALA A 823 -52.97 38.36 -25.18
CA ALA A 823 -52.76 38.43 -23.74
C ALA A 823 -52.75 37.05 -23.07
N ALA A 824 -53.63 36.14 -23.52
CA ALA A 824 -53.70 34.77 -22.99
C ALA A 824 -52.49 33.93 -23.39
N ILE A 825 -51.95 34.08 -24.61
CA ILE A 825 -50.71 33.43 -25.06
C ILE A 825 -49.53 33.96 -24.26
N ALA A 826 -49.39 35.28 -24.14
CA ALA A 826 -48.31 35.90 -23.37
C ALA A 826 -48.29 35.45 -21.90
N LYS A 827 -49.47 35.25 -21.30
CA LYS A 827 -49.58 34.71 -19.93
C LYS A 827 -49.09 33.25 -19.83
N LEU A 828 -49.45 32.40 -20.79
CA LEU A 828 -48.98 31.00 -20.81
C LEU A 828 -47.48 30.91 -21.09
N GLU A 829 -46.95 31.73 -22.00
CA GLU A 829 -45.52 31.80 -22.30
C GLU A 829 -44.70 32.31 -21.11
N ASN A 830 -45.21 33.32 -20.39
CA ASN A 830 -44.61 33.78 -19.15
C ASN A 830 -44.58 32.67 -18.09
N ASN A 831 -45.67 31.90 -17.95
CA ASN A 831 -45.71 30.75 -17.05
C ASN A 831 -44.68 29.67 -17.41
N LEU A 832 -44.44 29.43 -18.71
CA LEU A 832 -43.38 28.51 -19.17
C LEU A 832 -41.97 29.02 -18.84
N SER A 833 -41.77 30.34 -18.81
CA SER A 833 -40.47 30.94 -18.49
C SER A 833 -40.04 30.77 -17.01
N PHE A 834 -40.96 30.37 -16.12
CA PHE A 834 -40.65 30.02 -14.73
C PHE A 834 -40.04 28.61 -14.57
N PHE A 835 -40.07 27.78 -15.61
CA PHE A 835 -39.42 26.46 -15.58
C PHE A 835 -37.97 26.57 -16.03
N SER A 836 -37.06 25.86 -15.33
CA SER A 836 -35.61 25.91 -15.60
C SER A 836 -35.19 25.23 -16.90
N ASN A 837 -36.02 24.32 -17.45
CA ASN A 837 -35.80 23.68 -18.74
C ASN A 837 -37.14 23.32 -19.42
N PRO A 838 -37.87 24.31 -19.98
CA PRO A 838 -39.17 24.09 -20.60
C PRO A 838 -38.96 23.38 -21.94
N SER A 839 -39.33 22.10 -21.99
CA SER A 839 -39.25 21.27 -23.20
C SER A 839 -40.63 20.76 -23.58
N ARG A 840 -40.88 20.67 -24.89
CA ARG A 840 -42.09 20.03 -25.45
C ARG A 840 -42.17 18.54 -25.13
N GLU A 841 -41.03 17.92 -24.79
CA GLU A 841 -40.94 16.51 -24.39
C GLU A 841 -41.29 16.26 -22.91
N ASN A 842 -41.46 17.32 -22.11
CA ASN A 842 -41.84 17.19 -20.71
C ASN A 842 -43.35 16.90 -20.61
N PRO A 843 -43.78 15.73 -20.07
CA PRO A 843 -45.19 15.35 -20.00
C PRO A 843 -46.06 16.35 -19.23
N LEU A 844 -45.49 17.07 -18.26
CA LEU A 844 -46.20 18.07 -17.45
C LEU A 844 -46.42 19.40 -18.20
N LEU A 845 -45.63 19.67 -19.24
CA LEU A 845 -45.69 20.90 -20.04
C LEU A 845 -46.31 20.68 -21.42
N ALA A 846 -46.47 19.43 -21.85
CA ALA A 846 -47.05 19.05 -23.14
C ALA A 846 -48.44 19.69 -23.35
N ASP A 847 -49.30 19.66 -22.34
CA ASP A 847 -50.64 20.26 -22.39
C ASP A 847 -50.60 21.79 -22.51
N THR A 848 -49.64 22.44 -21.83
CA THR A 848 -49.47 23.90 -21.93
C THR A 848 -48.96 24.33 -23.30
N TYR A 849 -48.04 23.58 -23.91
CA TYR A 849 -47.58 23.84 -25.28
C TYR A 849 -48.70 23.62 -26.30
N ARG A 850 -49.45 22.53 -26.17
CA ARG A 850 -50.62 22.27 -27.02
C ARG A 850 -51.65 23.39 -26.92
N LEU A 851 -51.93 23.90 -25.71
CA LEU A 851 -52.85 25.00 -25.51
C LEU A 851 -52.36 26.33 -26.10
N ILE A 852 -51.04 26.58 -26.11
CA ILE A 852 -50.45 27.73 -26.79
C ILE A 852 -50.61 27.59 -28.31
N ASP A 853 -50.31 26.42 -28.87
CA ASP A 853 -50.43 26.16 -30.30
C ASP A 853 -51.89 26.31 -30.76
N ASP A 854 -52.86 25.73 -30.04
CA ASP A 854 -54.31 25.88 -30.32
C ASP A 854 -54.77 27.35 -30.28
N ARG A 855 -54.22 28.16 -29.37
CA ARG A 855 -54.56 29.59 -29.25
C ARG A 855 -53.89 30.43 -30.32
N ARG A 856 -52.67 30.10 -30.71
CA ARG A 856 -51.97 30.75 -31.83
C ARG A 856 -52.68 30.50 -33.15
N GLU A 857 -53.16 29.27 -33.37
CA GLU A 857 -53.97 28.95 -34.55
C GLU A 857 -55.26 29.79 -34.59
N LYS A 858 -56.00 29.87 -33.48
CA LYS A 858 -57.20 30.71 -33.38
C LYS A 858 -56.91 32.20 -33.53
N LEU A 859 -55.74 32.65 -33.07
CA LEU A 859 -55.27 34.03 -33.22
C LEU A 859 -55.04 34.35 -34.70
N GLU A 860 -54.34 33.49 -35.42
CA GLU A 860 -54.10 33.65 -36.86
C GLU A 860 -55.42 33.61 -37.66
N GLN A 861 -56.34 32.71 -37.32
CA GLN A 861 -57.70 32.71 -37.92
C GLN A 861 -58.44 34.03 -37.66
N SER A 862 -58.44 34.52 -36.42
CA SER A 862 -59.11 35.78 -36.05
C SER A 862 -58.45 37.00 -36.71
N LYS A 863 -57.12 36.99 -36.87
CA LYS A 863 -56.36 38.01 -37.59
C LYS A 863 -56.66 37.99 -39.09
N ALA A 864 -56.73 36.81 -39.70
CA ALA A 864 -57.10 36.65 -41.10
C ALA A 864 -58.53 37.13 -41.36
N GLU A 865 -59.51 36.76 -40.52
CA GLU A 865 -60.88 37.26 -40.62
C GLU A 865 -60.97 38.79 -40.45
N LEU A 866 -60.22 39.35 -39.50
CA LEU A 866 -60.15 40.79 -39.30
C LEU A 866 -59.52 41.49 -40.51
N HIS A 867 -58.46 40.91 -41.08
CA HIS A 867 -57.79 41.46 -42.26
C HIS A 867 -58.72 41.43 -43.47
N GLN A 868 -59.45 40.34 -43.69
CA GLN A 868 -60.40 40.19 -44.78
C GLN A 868 -61.57 41.19 -44.66
N LEU A 869 -62.11 41.39 -43.45
CA LEU A 869 -63.10 42.44 -43.17
C LEU A 869 -62.59 43.86 -43.43
N ILE A 870 -61.30 44.14 -43.18
CA ILE A 870 -60.69 45.45 -43.42
C ILE A 870 -60.40 45.66 -44.93
N VAL A 871 -60.10 44.59 -45.66
CA VAL A 871 -59.84 44.62 -47.11
C VAL A 871 -61.14 44.79 -47.90
N ASP A 872 -62.22 44.12 -47.50
CA ASP A 872 -63.54 44.20 -48.17
C ASP A 872 -64.23 45.58 -48.03
N GLU A 873 -63.78 46.44 -47.10
CA GLU A 873 -64.35 47.78 -46.87
C GLU A 873 -63.61 48.95 -47.56
N ARG A 874 -62.56 48.69 -48.37
CA ARG A 874 -61.87 49.77 -49.11
C ARG A 874 -62.61 50.11 -50.43
N PRO A 875 -62.93 51.40 -50.70
CA PRO A 875 -63.43 51.80 -52.01
C PRO A 875 -62.33 51.71 -53.08
N LYS A 876 -62.67 51.17 -54.25
CA LYS A 876 -61.81 51.20 -55.45
C LYS A 876 -61.77 52.61 -56.02
N SER A 877 -60.60 53.24 -56.03
CA SER A 877 -60.30 54.39 -56.89
C SER A 877 -58.81 54.40 -57.28
N ALA A 878 -58.56 54.37 -58.60
CA ALA A 878 -57.54 55.01 -59.45
C ALA A 878 -56.20 55.47 -58.81
N ASP A 879 -55.04 55.43 -59.45
CA ASP A 879 -54.54 55.10 -60.79
C ASP A 879 -53.02 54.84 -60.60
N ASN A 880 -52.44 53.84 -61.25
CA ASN A 880 -51.44 54.01 -62.32
C ASN A 880 -50.60 55.29 -62.26
N ASP A 881 -49.35 55.17 -61.79
CA ASP A 881 -48.24 55.94 -62.34
C ASP A 881 -46.89 55.19 -62.21
N ALA A 882 -46.07 55.37 -63.25
CA ALA A 882 -44.68 55.00 -63.56
C ALA A 882 -43.86 54.11 -62.58
N GLY A 883 -43.03 53.16 -63.02
CA GLY A 883 -42.16 53.14 -64.18
C GLY A 883 -40.70 52.96 -63.72
N THR A 884 -40.00 51.97 -64.30
CA THR A 884 -38.53 51.85 -64.46
C THR A 884 -37.60 52.09 -63.27
N THR A 885 -36.88 51.05 -62.84
CA THR A 885 -35.45 50.80 -63.11
C THR A 885 -34.95 49.74 -62.12
N ASP A 886 -34.38 48.64 -62.60
CA ASP A 886 -33.42 47.90 -61.77
C ASP A 886 -32.32 47.33 -62.66
N ASN A 887 -31.13 47.93 -62.54
CA ASN A 887 -29.89 47.40 -63.08
C ASN A 887 -28.81 47.61 -62.03
N SER A 888 -28.22 46.47 -61.63
CA SER A 888 -26.81 46.29 -61.27
C SER A 888 -26.24 46.91 -59.97
N ASN A 889 -25.47 46.03 -59.32
CA ASN A 889 -24.29 46.29 -58.48
C ASN A 889 -24.58 46.87 -57.08
N ASN A 890 -23.99 46.42 -55.97
CA ASN A 890 -22.70 45.77 -55.78
C ASN A 890 -22.54 45.43 -54.29
N ASN A 891 -21.62 44.51 -54.00
CA ASN A 891 -20.76 44.46 -52.82
C ASN A 891 -20.83 45.65 -51.83
N GLN A 892 -21.10 45.35 -50.56
CA GLN A 892 -20.11 45.43 -49.47
C GLN A 892 -20.60 44.71 -48.22
#